data_AF-A0AAW0EW47-F1
#
_entry.id   AF-A0AAW0EW47-F1
#
_cell.length_a   1.000
_cell.length_b   1.000
_cell.length_c   1.000
_cell.angle_alpha   90.00
_cell.angle_beta   90.00
_cell.angle_gamma   90.00
#
_symmetry.space_group_name_H-M   'P 1'
#
loop_
_entity.id
_entity.type
_entity.pdbx_description
1 polymer ?
#
loop_
_entity_poly.entity_id
_entity_poly.type
_entity_poly.pdbx_seq_one_letter_code
_entity_poly.pdbx_strand_id
1 'polypeptide(L)'
;MNTALHDIEALSRRGLPPREEDSRPIEERRKLLMFMDETVLAQVLTFTPPWCRCSLAMRAVSPTARVYGELLQGADTQASYAMCLREQPTFRVPPAPHVSFATESFISSLWWLAKCKLPLYLNDSAAWHHLRAAAPALLPMVRGLTVGADTEQREMGEINIATLEELRISSKGSRFTSEVDLSQMSQLRRLTLDDYTTEAAKYYLQLPTLTDLSVSSKGSRYGVVLTASMCAAQLVRLAVSAPSSLEFESIRRCSSLTCLSLSDISLDLDLRPLSELPCLITLNISRGQMSQLDGLNLCLILKRVCLKDCFYLQSIAGLAGAPQLKSIDVSGGDVRTLGALHRCPQLTSIKLEKCAHLQSLAGLVGAPQLQLVDASGSGVKSLFELHRCPQLNSVKFHGCASLETLAELAGAPQLQSIDVSGSGVRTLGALHRCPQLTSIKLEKCVNLKSLGELAGAPQLQFIHASCSGVRTLGALHRCPRLRSVYLQKCFPKDTTNADSRGAVVESNSKRNAGVESVGELHCGPHLTALLTRHCETENSLGGLAGAPALQLIDASESGASTLGELHHCPNLVTVRLPRCMDLQSLEGIPGAPRLQSIDASETAVQTIGELHRCPHLRTLIFSKCGRLESLEGLAGAPALHFIDASETGVRTIGELHRCPNLKSVDLSKCGRLQSLEGLAGAPQLRSIDASETAARTFGELHRCPHLKTINLSKCGRLESLGGLAGAPELQSIDASETGVRTIGELHRCPHLTTFDLSKCGRLQSLEGLAGAPQLRSIDVSGSGVEVIGELHRCQRLTSVKLEKCVNVQSLAGLAGAPQLKLVDASGSGVDTLGELHRCPQLSSVKLEKCINLQSLDELADAPQLQCIDMSESGIEMIGELHRCPQLTSVKLEKCINLQSLAGLAGAPQLQCIDASGSGVDTLGELHRCPQLSSVKLEKCINLQSLDELADAPQLQSIDASGSSIEVLGELDRCPQLSSVKLEKCIHLQSLAGLAGAPKLKSVDVSGSGVETLGELCRCPQLESVKFQGCTNLQSLAGLAGAPQLQSIDVSESDVRTLGALSLCPQLTTLKFHNCVALNNLARLTGAS
;
A
#
# COMPACT_ATOMS: atom_id res chain seq x y z
N MET A 1 -4.64 -29.04 15.56
CA MET A 1 -4.36 -28.88 14.11
C MET A 1 -5.62 -28.52 13.33
N ASN A 2 -6.67 -29.35 13.29
CA ASN A 2 -7.89 -29.04 12.52
C ASN A 2 -8.72 -27.86 13.04
N THR A 3 -8.70 -27.57 14.34
CA THR A 3 -9.42 -26.44 14.94
C THR A 3 -8.79 -25.08 14.63
N ALA A 4 -7.46 -25.00 14.56
CA ALA A 4 -6.74 -23.76 14.24
C ALA A 4 -6.88 -23.34 12.76
N LEU A 5 -6.93 -24.31 11.83
CA LEU A 5 -7.22 -24.03 10.42
C LEU A 5 -8.66 -23.54 10.22
N HIS A 6 -9.60 -24.07 11.00
CA HIS A 6 -11.02 -23.70 10.89
C HIS A 6 -11.28 -22.26 11.36
N ASP A 7 -10.56 -21.78 12.37
CA ASP A 7 -10.67 -20.41 12.88
C ASP A 7 -9.99 -19.39 11.95
N ILE A 8 -8.94 -19.78 11.23
CA ILE A 8 -8.26 -18.94 10.22
C ILE A 8 -9.11 -18.80 8.94
N GLU A 9 -9.77 -19.87 8.50
CA GLU A 9 -10.76 -19.80 7.41
C GLU A 9 -11.98 -18.93 7.79
N ALA A 10 -12.35 -18.90 9.08
CA ALA A 10 -13.43 -18.04 9.56
C ALA A 10 -13.07 -16.54 9.54
N LEU A 11 -11.78 -16.21 9.74
CA LEU A 11 -11.26 -14.83 9.65
C LEU A 11 -11.11 -14.34 8.21
N SER A 12 -10.73 -15.23 7.27
CA SER A 12 -10.63 -14.93 5.83
C SER A 12 -11.96 -14.47 5.21
N ARG A 13 -13.10 -14.97 5.71
CA ARG A 13 -14.44 -14.65 5.17
C ARG A 13 -14.99 -13.27 5.58
N ARG A 14 -14.30 -12.49 6.42
CA ARG A 14 -14.85 -11.23 6.98
C ARG A 14 -14.44 -9.92 6.30
N GLY A 15 -13.52 -9.91 5.34
CA GLY A 15 -13.35 -8.81 4.36
C GLY A 15 -13.27 -7.35 4.88
N LEU A 16 -12.92 -7.08 6.14
CA LEU A 16 -12.77 -5.74 6.73
C LEU A 16 -11.57 -5.71 7.70
N PRO A 17 -10.86 -4.57 7.85
CA PRO A 17 -9.77 -4.45 8.81
C PRO A 17 -10.32 -4.50 10.26
N PRO A 18 -9.58 -5.05 11.24
CA PRO A 18 -10.04 -5.08 12.62
C PRO A 18 -10.00 -3.69 13.24
N ARG A 19 -11.11 -3.26 13.85
CA ARG A 19 -11.14 -2.17 14.85
C ARG A 19 -10.52 -2.70 16.15
N GLU A 20 -9.82 -1.83 16.89
CA GLU A 20 -8.96 -2.12 18.05
C GLU A 20 -9.62 -2.74 19.31
N GLU A 21 -10.88 -3.21 19.28
CA GLU A 21 -11.63 -3.52 20.52
C GLU A 21 -11.96 -5.01 20.80
N ASP A 22 -11.47 -5.98 20.02
CA ASP A 22 -11.73 -7.41 20.32
C ASP A 22 -10.77 -7.99 21.37
N SER A 23 -11.11 -7.75 22.65
CA SER A 23 -10.45 -8.31 23.83
C SER A 23 -10.98 -9.71 24.21
N ARG A 24 -10.41 -10.75 23.59
CA ARG A 24 -10.27 -12.11 24.18
C ARG A 24 -8.77 -12.44 24.30
N PRO A 25 -8.34 -13.24 25.30
CA PRO A 25 -7.06 -13.01 25.97
C PRO A 25 -5.85 -13.24 25.06
N ILE A 26 -4.99 -12.23 25.01
CA ILE A 26 -3.71 -12.18 24.29
C ILE A 26 -2.77 -13.36 24.66
N GLU A 27 -2.98 -13.99 25.81
CA GLU A 27 -2.18 -15.09 26.34
C GLU A 27 -2.41 -16.43 25.61
N GLU A 28 -3.63 -16.73 25.14
CA GLU A 28 -3.91 -17.96 24.38
C GLU A 28 -3.34 -17.91 22.96
N ARG A 29 -3.33 -16.71 22.34
CA ARG A 29 -2.71 -16.47 21.03
C ARG A 29 -1.18 -16.61 21.07
N ARG A 30 -0.54 -16.23 22.20
CA ARG A 30 0.91 -16.44 22.42
C ARG A 30 1.27 -17.91 22.59
N LYS A 31 0.46 -18.68 23.33
CA LYS A 31 0.69 -20.12 23.52
C LYS A 31 0.56 -20.90 22.22
N LEU A 32 -0.42 -20.60 21.37
CA LEU A 32 -0.59 -21.24 20.06
C LEU A 32 0.63 -21.06 19.12
N LEU A 33 1.25 -19.88 19.13
CA LEU A 33 2.44 -19.58 18.32
C LEU A 33 3.74 -20.22 18.84
N MET A 34 3.83 -20.52 20.14
CA MET A 34 5.00 -21.18 20.75
C MET A 34 5.07 -22.69 20.49
N PHE A 35 3.96 -23.32 20.07
CA PHE A 35 3.87 -24.77 19.83
C PHE A 35 3.88 -25.16 18.34
N MET A 36 4.07 -24.21 17.43
CA MET A 36 4.11 -24.48 15.99
C MET A 36 5.54 -24.81 15.56
N ASP A 37 5.71 -26.00 14.96
CA ASP A 37 6.90 -26.40 14.21
C ASP A 37 7.21 -25.37 13.09
N GLU A 38 8.50 -25.12 12.82
CA GLU A 38 9.00 -24.18 11.80
C GLU A 38 8.32 -24.39 10.43
N THR A 39 8.01 -25.64 10.09
CA THR A 39 7.34 -26.02 8.83
C THR A 39 5.87 -25.60 8.76
N VAL A 40 5.16 -25.58 9.90
CA VAL A 40 3.73 -25.21 9.97
C VAL A 40 3.57 -23.70 9.90
N LEU A 41 4.52 -22.93 10.45
CA LEU A 41 4.50 -21.48 10.38
C LEU A 41 4.64 -20.97 8.93
N ALA A 42 5.51 -21.60 8.13
CA ALA A 42 5.68 -21.27 6.71
C ALA A 42 4.40 -21.54 5.88
N GLN A 43 3.67 -22.61 6.21
CA GLN A 43 2.39 -22.93 5.58
C GLN A 43 1.28 -21.98 6.01
N VAL A 44 1.21 -21.59 7.29
CA VAL A 44 0.19 -20.63 7.74
C VAL A 44 0.41 -19.26 7.12
N LEU A 45 1.67 -18.82 6.99
CA LEU A 45 2.00 -17.52 6.39
C LEU A 45 1.67 -17.43 4.89
N THR A 46 1.69 -18.57 4.16
CA THR A 46 1.33 -18.62 2.72
C THR A 46 -0.16 -18.44 2.47
N PHE A 47 -1.04 -18.80 3.41
CA PHE A 47 -2.50 -18.64 3.29
C PHE A 47 -3.05 -17.37 3.97
N THR A 48 -2.24 -16.64 4.75
CA THR A 48 -2.65 -15.36 5.35
C THR A 48 -2.63 -14.18 4.36
N PRO A 49 -3.68 -13.33 4.35
CA PRO A 49 -3.74 -12.10 3.56
C PRO A 49 -2.54 -11.16 3.83
N PRO A 50 -2.07 -10.38 2.85
CA PRO A 50 -0.85 -9.56 2.95
C PRO A 50 -0.78 -8.65 4.18
N TRP A 51 -1.90 -8.04 4.55
CA TRP A 51 -2.03 -7.10 5.67
C TRP A 51 -1.98 -7.74 7.07
N CYS A 52 -2.15 -9.07 7.18
CA CYS A 52 -2.03 -9.81 8.46
C CYS A 52 -0.60 -10.29 8.78
N ARG A 53 0.31 -10.25 7.80
CA ARG A 53 1.65 -10.85 7.90
C ARG A 53 2.57 -10.09 8.88
N CYS A 54 2.42 -8.77 8.98
CA CYS A 54 3.20 -7.89 9.86
C CYS A 54 3.06 -8.22 11.36
N SER A 55 1.85 -8.60 11.81
CA SER A 55 1.59 -8.91 13.21
C SER A 55 2.15 -10.27 13.65
N LEU A 56 2.37 -11.19 12.70
CA LEU A 56 2.87 -12.55 12.96
C LEU A 56 4.41 -12.59 12.96
N ALA A 57 5.05 -11.88 12.01
CA ALA A 57 6.50 -11.77 11.92
C ALA A 57 7.11 -11.14 13.19
N MET A 58 6.48 -10.08 13.71
CA MET A 58 6.93 -9.37 14.92
C MET A 58 6.85 -10.20 16.22
N ARG A 59 6.21 -11.39 16.20
CA ARG A 59 5.98 -12.23 17.39
C ARG A 59 6.62 -13.62 17.32
N ALA A 60 7.40 -13.93 16.28
CA ALA A 60 8.09 -15.21 16.13
C ALA A 60 9.29 -15.35 17.12
N VAL A 61 9.46 -16.55 17.71
CA VAL A 61 10.49 -16.88 18.72
C VAL A 61 11.73 -17.56 18.10
N SER A 62 11.62 -18.18 16.92
CA SER A 62 12.74 -18.80 16.21
C SER A 62 13.39 -17.84 15.20
N PRO A 63 14.74 -17.80 15.10
CA PRO A 63 15.47 -17.12 14.02
C PRO A 63 14.94 -17.44 12.61
N THR A 64 14.64 -18.71 12.32
CA THR A 64 14.15 -19.16 11.02
C THR A 64 12.77 -18.58 10.71
N ALA A 65 11.85 -18.66 11.68
CA ALA A 65 10.49 -18.12 11.58
C ALA A 65 10.47 -16.59 11.43
N ARG A 66 11.39 -15.90 12.12
CA ARG A 66 11.55 -14.44 12.03
C ARG A 66 12.00 -14.04 10.63
N VAL A 67 13.02 -14.72 10.09
CA VAL A 67 13.52 -14.51 8.73
C VAL A 67 12.41 -14.76 7.71
N TYR A 68 11.63 -15.84 7.81
CA TYR A 68 10.48 -16.10 6.91
C TYR A 68 9.36 -15.05 7.00
N GLY A 69 9.08 -14.53 8.20
CA GLY A 69 8.06 -13.50 8.41
C GLY A 69 8.42 -12.16 7.79
N GLU A 70 9.66 -11.70 7.99
CA GLU A 70 10.20 -10.47 7.38
C GLU A 70 10.28 -10.61 5.84
N LEU A 71 10.66 -11.79 5.36
CA LEU A 71 10.72 -12.14 3.94
C LEU A 71 9.38 -12.01 3.20
N LEU A 72 8.28 -12.43 3.83
CA LEU A 72 6.94 -12.38 3.22
C LEU A 72 6.27 -10.99 3.26
N GLN A 73 6.84 -10.07 4.04
CA GLN A 73 6.38 -8.68 4.15
C GLN A 73 6.84 -7.81 2.96
N GLY A 74 7.99 -8.13 2.36
CA GLY A 74 8.58 -7.38 1.23
C GLY A 74 8.07 -7.78 -0.17
N ALA A 75 7.13 -8.72 -0.28
CA ALA A 75 6.74 -9.34 -1.55
C ALA A 75 5.87 -8.46 -2.49
N ASP A 76 5.49 -7.24 -2.09
CA ASP A 76 4.64 -6.32 -2.87
C ASP A 76 5.42 -5.31 -3.73
N THR A 77 6.76 -5.31 -3.72
CA THR A 77 7.57 -4.39 -4.54
C THR A 77 8.19 -5.11 -5.74
N GLN A 78 7.91 -4.65 -6.96
CA GLN A 78 8.54 -5.11 -8.21
C GLN A 78 10.04 -4.79 -8.26
N ALA A 79 10.88 -5.54 -7.53
CA ALA A 79 12.33 -5.44 -7.59
C ALA A 79 12.96 -6.82 -7.87
N SER A 80 13.94 -6.85 -8.77
CA SER A 80 14.63 -8.04 -9.28
C SER A 80 15.30 -8.89 -8.19
N TYR A 81 15.41 -10.20 -8.45
CA TYR A 81 15.37 -11.30 -7.49
C TYR A 81 16.72 -12.04 -7.36
N ALA A 82 17.27 -12.35 -6.15
CA ALA A 82 18.67 -12.84 -6.10
C ALA A 82 19.13 -13.95 -5.08
N MET A 83 18.42 -14.31 -4.00
CA MET A 83 18.88 -15.38 -3.05
C MET A 83 17.77 -16.35 -2.61
N CYS A 84 18.12 -17.60 -2.23
CA CYS A 84 17.18 -18.64 -1.79
C CYS A 84 17.73 -19.47 -0.62
N LEU A 85 16.89 -19.72 0.40
CA LEU A 85 17.18 -20.59 1.55
C LEU A 85 16.49 -21.94 1.36
N ARG A 86 17.13 -23.05 1.74
CA ARG A 86 16.50 -24.38 1.74
C ARG A 86 16.81 -25.15 3.02
N GLU A 87 15.85 -25.93 3.50
CA GLU A 87 16.09 -26.99 4.49
C GLU A 87 16.54 -28.26 3.75
N GLN A 88 17.45 -29.03 4.37
CA GLN A 88 18.11 -30.31 3.97
C GLN A 88 17.71 -30.99 2.63
N PRO A 89 18.66 -31.59 1.89
CA PRO A 89 18.48 -32.00 0.49
C PRO A 89 17.61 -33.27 0.26
N THR A 90 16.85 -33.74 1.24
CA THR A 90 16.13 -35.03 1.17
C THR A 90 14.65 -34.97 1.52
N PHE A 91 13.89 -34.06 0.89
CA PHE A 91 12.50 -34.31 0.48
C PHE A 91 12.07 -33.17 -0.47
N ARG A 92 11.76 -33.49 -1.73
CA ARG A 92 11.38 -32.49 -2.75
C ARG A 92 9.95 -31.99 -2.51
N VAL A 93 9.81 -30.95 -1.68
CA VAL A 93 8.63 -30.07 -1.59
C VAL A 93 8.54 -29.24 -2.90
N PRO A 94 7.34 -28.86 -3.40
CA PRO A 94 7.23 -27.86 -4.47
C PRO A 94 8.05 -26.62 -4.07
N PRO A 95 8.65 -25.87 -5.01
CA PRO A 95 9.40 -24.68 -4.64
C PRO A 95 8.51 -23.82 -3.74
N ALA A 96 8.93 -23.58 -2.50
CA ALA A 96 8.45 -22.42 -1.77
C ALA A 96 8.61 -21.22 -2.73
N PRO A 97 7.67 -20.26 -2.75
CA PRO A 97 7.77 -19.12 -3.65
C PRO A 97 9.19 -18.55 -3.54
N HIS A 98 9.84 -18.33 -4.68
CA HIS A 98 11.16 -17.73 -4.73
C HIS A 98 11.10 -16.39 -3.99
N VAL A 99 11.54 -16.35 -2.73
CA VAL A 99 11.55 -15.09 -1.97
C VAL A 99 12.92 -14.47 -2.12
N SER A 100 12.93 -13.32 -2.79
CA SER A 100 14.11 -12.53 -3.11
C SER A 100 14.33 -11.39 -2.12
N PHE A 101 15.56 -10.89 -2.09
CA PHE A 101 15.93 -9.73 -1.29
C PHE A 101 16.35 -8.57 -2.19
N ALA A 102 15.96 -7.35 -1.80
CA ALA A 102 16.59 -6.11 -2.26
C ALA A 102 17.62 -5.67 -1.21
N THR A 103 18.71 -5.06 -1.65
CA THR A 103 19.93 -4.82 -0.86
C THR A 103 19.78 -3.81 0.28
N GLU A 104 18.77 -2.93 0.26
CA GLU A 104 18.52 -1.99 1.36
C GLU A 104 17.71 -2.59 2.52
N SER A 105 16.90 -3.63 2.30
CA SER A 105 16.16 -4.30 3.39
C SER A 105 16.95 -5.43 4.08
N PHE A 106 18.17 -5.70 3.60
CA PHE A 106 18.95 -6.87 3.99
C PHE A 106 19.61 -6.73 5.38
N ILE A 107 19.95 -5.50 5.79
CA ILE A 107 20.79 -5.23 6.98
C ILE A 107 20.12 -5.69 8.29
N SER A 108 18.80 -5.53 8.41
CA SER A 108 18.04 -5.90 9.62
C SER A 108 17.96 -7.40 9.86
N SER A 109 18.07 -8.22 8.82
CA SER A 109 17.85 -9.68 8.90
C SER A 109 19.16 -10.49 8.83
N LEU A 110 20.30 -9.84 8.56
CA LEU A 110 21.66 -10.45 8.48
C LEU A 110 22.06 -11.18 9.76
N TRP A 111 21.74 -10.61 10.93
CA TRP A 111 22.11 -11.20 12.22
C TRP A 111 21.38 -12.52 12.48
N TRP A 112 20.10 -12.60 12.10
CA TRP A 112 19.29 -13.82 12.26
C TRP A 112 19.71 -14.90 11.25
N LEU A 113 20.00 -14.53 10.00
CA LEU A 113 20.51 -15.44 8.96
C LEU A 113 21.78 -16.18 9.39
N ALA A 114 22.74 -15.48 10.02
CA ALA A 114 23.97 -16.10 10.53
C ALA A 114 23.73 -17.12 11.64
N LYS A 115 22.62 -17.01 12.39
CA LYS A 115 22.25 -17.93 13.46
C LYS A 115 21.51 -19.18 12.96
N CYS A 116 20.89 -19.14 11.77
CA CYS A 116 20.06 -20.23 11.24
C CYS A 116 20.86 -21.43 10.69
N LYS A 117 22.15 -21.28 10.33
CA LYS A 117 22.99 -22.34 9.71
C LYS A 117 22.37 -23.04 8.47
N LEU A 118 21.39 -22.42 7.80
CA LEU A 118 20.75 -22.95 6.60
C LEU A 118 21.63 -22.80 5.34
N PRO A 119 21.60 -23.78 4.40
CA PRO A 119 22.31 -23.64 3.14
C PRO A 119 21.73 -22.52 2.27
N LEU A 120 22.63 -21.68 1.74
CA LEU A 120 22.33 -20.51 0.92
C LEU A 120 22.52 -20.84 -0.58
N TYR A 121 21.56 -20.47 -1.41
CA TYR A 121 21.60 -20.62 -2.86
C TYR A 121 21.49 -19.24 -3.50
N LEU A 122 22.53 -18.81 -4.20
CA LEU A 122 22.61 -17.52 -4.88
C LEU A 122 22.17 -17.71 -6.33
N ASN A 123 21.09 -17.04 -6.73
CA ASN A 123 20.44 -17.29 -8.02
C ASN A 123 20.89 -16.31 -9.11
N ASP A 124 21.62 -15.25 -8.75
CA ASP A 124 22.11 -14.20 -9.64
C ASP A 124 23.58 -13.86 -9.28
N SER A 125 24.39 -13.48 -10.28
CA SER A 125 25.78 -13.06 -10.07
C SER A 125 25.88 -11.77 -9.26
N ALA A 126 24.90 -10.87 -9.37
CA ALA A 126 24.86 -9.66 -8.53
C ALA A 126 24.68 -9.99 -7.04
N ALA A 127 23.90 -11.03 -6.70
CA ALA A 127 23.71 -11.48 -5.32
C ALA A 127 25.02 -11.95 -4.68
N TRP A 128 25.88 -12.57 -5.48
CA TRP A 128 27.21 -13.01 -5.06
C TRP A 128 28.08 -11.81 -4.63
N HIS A 129 28.24 -10.81 -5.51
CA HIS A 129 29.08 -9.64 -5.19
C HIS A 129 28.55 -8.85 -3.99
N HIS A 130 27.22 -8.75 -3.83
CA HIS A 130 26.61 -8.06 -2.69
C HIS A 130 26.74 -8.82 -1.37
N LEU A 131 26.52 -10.14 -1.35
CA LEU A 131 26.70 -10.93 -0.13
C LEU A 131 28.15 -10.88 0.34
N ARG A 132 29.10 -10.94 -0.61
CA ARG A 132 30.52 -10.80 -0.35
C ARG A 132 30.88 -9.45 0.28
N ALA A 133 30.32 -8.35 -0.24
CA ALA A 133 30.58 -7.00 0.27
C ALA A 133 29.90 -6.72 1.62
N ALA A 134 28.68 -7.21 1.83
CA ALA A 134 27.85 -6.84 2.97
C ALA A 134 27.95 -7.81 4.16
N ALA A 135 28.22 -9.11 3.94
CA ALA A 135 28.21 -10.12 5.00
C ALA A 135 29.09 -11.36 4.71
N PRO A 136 30.42 -11.21 4.68
CA PRO A 136 31.35 -12.31 4.35
C PRO A 136 31.30 -13.52 5.31
N ALA A 137 30.78 -13.34 6.53
CA ALA A 137 30.61 -14.45 7.49
C ALA A 137 29.62 -15.54 7.02
N LEU A 138 28.76 -15.24 6.04
CA LEU A 138 27.75 -16.16 5.49
C LEU A 138 28.28 -17.02 4.32
N LEU A 139 29.46 -16.72 3.79
CA LEU A 139 30.06 -17.40 2.64
C LEU A 139 30.22 -18.93 2.80
N PRO A 140 30.60 -19.48 3.97
CA PRO A 140 30.71 -20.94 4.17
C PRO A 140 29.38 -21.70 4.08
N MET A 141 28.25 -21.00 4.18
CA MET A 141 26.91 -21.57 4.13
C MET A 141 26.37 -21.70 2.68
N VAL A 142 27.08 -21.15 1.69
CA VAL A 142 26.67 -21.23 0.28
C VAL A 142 26.77 -22.67 -0.22
N ARG A 143 25.68 -23.18 -0.78
CA ARG A 143 25.55 -24.50 -1.43
C ARG A 143 25.06 -24.42 -2.87
N GLY A 144 24.57 -23.26 -3.31
CA GLY A 144 24.22 -22.99 -4.70
C GLY A 144 24.75 -21.66 -5.19
N LEU A 145 25.26 -21.61 -6.42
CA LEU A 145 25.86 -20.41 -6.99
C LEU A 145 25.49 -20.22 -8.48
N THR A 146 25.14 -18.99 -8.86
CA THR A 146 25.05 -18.55 -10.25
C THR A 146 26.25 -17.68 -10.61
N VAL A 147 26.96 -18.04 -11.68
CA VAL A 147 28.18 -17.37 -12.15
C VAL A 147 27.93 -16.62 -13.45
N GLY A 148 28.36 -15.34 -13.49
CA GLY A 148 28.14 -14.38 -14.57
C GLY A 148 29.44 -13.88 -15.21
N ALA A 149 29.36 -12.79 -16.00
CA ALA A 149 30.48 -12.22 -16.77
C ALA A 149 31.62 -11.67 -15.91
N ASP A 150 31.29 -11.19 -14.71
CA ASP A 150 32.15 -10.31 -13.91
C ASP A 150 32.88 -11.03 -12.76
N THR A 151 32.73 -12.35 -12.68
CA THR A 151 33.29 -13.19 -11.60
C THR A 151 34.69 -13.71 -11.96
N GLU A 152 35.74 -13.19 -11.31
CA GLU A 152 37.14 -13.63 -11.50
C GLU A 152 37.56 -14.73 -10.49
N GLN A 153 38.54 -15.57 -10.85
CA GLN A 153 39.02 -16.69 -10.00
C GLN A 153 39.56 -16.24 -8.63
N ARG A 154 40.18 -15.05 -8.53
CA ARG A 154 40.69 -14.48 -7.26
C ARG A 154 39.57 -14.19 -6.25
N GLU A 155 38.34 -14.02 -6.71
CA GLU A 155 37.19 -13.70 -5.86
C GLU A 155 36.57 -14.92 -5.17
N MET A 156 36.89 -16.13 -5.65
CA MET A 156 36.30 -17.39 -5.20
C MET A 156 37.10 -18.15 -4.13
N GLY A 157 38.31 -17.68 -3.78
CA GLY A 157 39.13 -18.28 -2.71
C GLY A 157 38.48 -18.27 -1.32
N GLU A 158 37.34 -17.58 -1.18
CA GLU A 158 36.55 -17.42 0.04
C GLU A 158 35.40 -18.45 0.19
N ILE A 159 35.05 -19.24 -0.86
CA ILE A 159 34.01 -20.31 -0.78
C ILE A 159 34.65 -21.71 -0.87
N ASN A 160 34.11 -22.65 -0.08
CA ASN A 160 34.42 -24.07 -0.22
C ASN A 160 33.68 -24.71 -1.41
N ILE A 161 34.28 -24.66 -2.60
CA ILE A 161 33.75 -25.23 -3.85
C ILE A 161 33.42 -26.73 -3.78
N ALA A 162 34.07 -27.50 -2.88
CA ALA A 162 33.80 -28.92 -2.71
C ALA A 162 32.42 -29.20 -2.08
N THR A 163 31.81 -28.19 -1.43
CA THR A 163 30.49 -28.30 -0.77
C THR A 163 29.33 -27.84 -1.65
N LEU A 164 29.58 -27.36 -2.87
CA LEU A 164 28.52 -26.90 -3.77
C LEU A 164 27.67 -28.07 -4.27
N GLU A 165 26.35 -27.93 -4.14
CA GLU A 165 25.35 -28.89 -4.61
C GLU A 165 24.68 -28.45 -5.92
N GLU A 166 24.62 -27.14 -6.16
CA GLU A 166 24.00 -26.49 -7.31
C GLU A 166 24.95 -25.46 -7.95
N LEU A 167 25.11 -25.54 -9.27
CA LEU A 167 25.88 -24.56 -10.03
C LEU A 167 25.11 -24.13 -11.28
N ARG A 168 25.00 -22.82 -11.50
CA ARG A 168 24.47 -22.23 -12.72
C ARG A 168 25.53 -21.36 -13.37
N ILE A 169 25.78 -21.56 -14.66
CA ILE A 169 26.81 -20.85 -15.41
C ILE A 169 26.15 -20.22 -16.63
N SER A 170 26.34 -18.91 -16.84
CA SER A 170 25.90 -18.21 -18.05
C SER A 170 27.04 -18.06 -19.06
N SER A 171 26.73 -17.88 -20.36
CA SER A 171 27.69 -17.76 -21.47
C SER A 171 28.78 -16.71 -21.28
N LYS A 172 28.46 -15.63 -20.57
CA LYS A 172 29.42 -14.57 -20.27
C LYS A 172 30.43 -14.97 -19.17
N GLY A 173 30.10 -15.99 -18.36
CA GLY A 173 31.00 -16.61 -17.38
C GLY A 173 31.96 -17.65 -17.98
N SER A 174 32.12 -17.70 -19.31
CA SER A 174 32.95 -18.72 -20.00
C SER A 174 34.41 -18.78 -19.54
N ARG A 175 34.98 -17.66 -19.07
CA ARG A 175 36.32 -17.60 -18.45
C ARG A 175 36.43 -18.41 -17.15
N PHE A 176 35.35 -18.52 -16.38
CA PHE A 176 35.29 -19.32 -15.15
C PHE A 176 35.67 -20.79 -15.40
N THR A 177 35.30 -21.30 -16.57
CA THR A 177 35.42 -22.73 -16.86
C THR A 177 36.74 -23.16 -17.51
N SER A 178 37.53 -22.21 -18.01
CA SER A 178 38.91 -22.48 -18.47
C SER A 178 39.92 -22.49 -17.32
N GLU A 179 39.56 -21.89 -16.18
CA GLU A 179 40.48 -21.64 -15.07
C GLU A 179 40.21 -22.52 -13.83
N VAL A 180 39.02 -23.10 -13.68
CA VAL A 180 38.61 -23.90 -12.50
C VAL A 180 38.46 -25.38 -12.84
N ASP A 181 39.17 -26.25 -12.12
CA ASP A 181 39.00 -27.70 -12.19
C ASP A 181 37.75 -28.17 -11.44
N LEU A 182 36.68 -28.41 -12.19
CA LEU A 182 35.37 -28.83 -11.65
C LEU A 182 35.38 -30.25 -11.06
N SER A 183 36.44 -31.05 -11.27
CA SER A 183 36.57 -32.37 -10.63
C SER A 183 36.64 -32.27 -9.09
N GLN A 184 36.99 -31.10 -8.56
CA GLN A 184 37.02 -30.82 -7.12
C GLN A 184 35.62 -30.67 -6.49
N MET A 185 34.56 -30.50 -7.29
CA MET A 185 33.19 -30.30 -6.81
C MET A 185 32.46 -31.62 -6.51
N SER A 186 32.97 -32.37 -5.53
CA SER A 186 32.50 -33.73 -5.19
C SER A 186 31.03 -33.87 -4.76
N GLN A 187 30.35 -32.76 -4.38
CA GLN A 187 28.95 -32.76 -3.94
C GLN A 187 27.98 -32.23 -4.99
N LEU A 188 28.45 -31.87 -6.19
CA LEU A 188 27.61 -31.24 -7.20
C LEU A 188 26.58 -32.25 -7.74
N ARG A 189 25.29 -31.92 -7.58
CA ARG A 189 24.15 -32.74 -8.02
C ARG A 189 23.37 -32.09 -9.16
N ARG A 190 23.35 -30.76 -9.23
CA ARG A 190 22.64 -30.02 -10.29
C ARG A 190 23.54 -29.01 -10.97
N LEU A 191 23.53 -29.04 -12.31
CA LEU A 191 24.26 -28.12 -13.17
C LEU A 191 23.31 -27.49 -14.18
N THR A 192 23.29 -26.17 -14.25
CA THR A 192 22.58 -25.40 -15.28
C THR A 192 23.58 -24.62 -16.11
N LEU A 193 23.54 -24.78 -17.43
CA LEU A 193 24.38 -24.07 -18.39
C LEU A 193 23.47 -23.22 -19.28
N ASP A 194 23.55 -21.90 -19.13
CA ASP A 194 22.77 -20.92 -19.89
C ASP A 194 23.65 -20.30 -21.00
N ASP A 195 23.17 -20.32 -22.24
CA ASP A 195 23.83 -19.79 -23.46
C ASP A 195 25.18 -20.43 -23.86
N TYR A 196 25.41 -21.69 -23.50
CA TYR A 196 26.71 -22.37 -23.69
C TYR A 196 26.86 -23.10 -25.03
N THR A 197 28.10 -23.18 -25.55
CA THR A 197 28.45 -24.04 -26.70
C THR A 197 28.77 -25.47 -26.26
N THR A 198 28.49 -26.43 -27.13
CA THR A 198 28.60 -27.87 -26.85
C THR A 198 30.01 -28.39 -26.60
N GLU A 199 31.03 -27.78 -27.20
CA GLU A 199 32.42 -28.21 -27.00
C GLU A 199 32.90 -27.96 -25.57
N ALA A 200 32.46 -26.87 -24.94
CA ALA A 200 32.81 -26.58 -23.55
C ALA A 200 32.03 -27.47 -22.57
N ALA A 201 30.76 -27.76 -22.88
CA ALA A 201 29.91 -28.63 -22.05
C ALA A 201 30.43 -30.08 -21.93
N LYS A 202 31.21 -30.58 -22.91
CA LYS A 202 31.75 -31.95 -22.95
C LYS A 202 32.58 -32.32 -21.70
N TYR A 203 33.28 -31.35 -21.11
CA TYR A 203 34.15 -31.57 -19.96
C TYR A 203 33.39 -31.64 -18.63
N TYR A 204 32.23 -30.97 -18.51
CA TYR A 204 31.45 -30.92 -17.26
C TYR A 204 30.57 -32.15 -17.02
N LEU A 205 30.38 -32.95 -18.06
CA LEU A 205 29.42 -34.05 -18.11
C LEU A 205 29.99 -35.41 -17.69
N GLN A 206 31.28 -35.43 -17.31
CA GLN A 206 31.97 -36.61 -16.78
C GLN A 206 31.88 -36.73 -15.24
N LEU A 207 31.16 -35.83 -14.56
CA LEU A 207 31.04 -35.84 -13.10
C LEU A 207 30.15 -37.02 -12.62
N PRO A 208 30.67 -37.93 -11.78
CA PRO A 208 29.95 -39.13 -11.33
C PRO A 208 28.76 -38.85 -10.38
N THR A 209 28.67 -37.66 -9.79
CA THR A 209 27.62 -37.31 -8.81
C THR A 209 26.44 -36.52 -9.38
N LEU A 210 26.52 -36.12 -10.66
CA LEU A 210 25.53 -35.26 -11.29
C LEU A 210 24.24 -36.03 -11.61
N THR A 211 23.12 -35.60 -10.99
CA THR A 211 21.79 -36.22 -11.20
C THR A 211 20.85 -35.35 -12.04
N ASP A 212 21.12 -34.05 -12.13
CA ASP A 212 20.26 -33.08 -12.80
C ASP A 212 21.08 -32.15 -13.70
N LEU A 213 20.71 -32.09 -14.97
CA LEU A 213 21.37 -31.25 -15.95
C LEU A 213 20.35 -30.40 -16.70
N SER A 214 20.62 -29.10 -16.81
CA SER A 214 19.87 -28.17 -17.66
C SER A 214 20.81 -27.44 -18.60
N VAL A 215 20.53 -27.44 -19.90
CA VAL A 215 21.34 -26.75 -20.92
C VAL A 215 20.44 -25.88 -21.78
N SER A 216 20.84 -24.63 -21.98
CA SER A 216 20.13 -23.62 -22.75
C SER A 216 21.09 -22.93 -23.72
N SER A 217 20.63 -22.60 -24.94
CA SER A 217 21.43 -21.84 -25.93
C SER A 217 20.69 -20.64 -26.53
N LYS A 218 19.89 -19.92 -25.74
CA LYS A 218 19.07 -18.77 -26.19
C LYS A 218 19.92 -17.57 -26.61
N GLY A 219 20.43 -17.59 -27.84
CA GLY A 219 21.16 -16.47 -28.47
C GLY A 219 22.46 -16.85 -29.17
N SER A 220 22.89 -18.11 -29.10
CA SER A 220 24.06 -18.60 -29.85
C SER A 220 23.68 -18.90 -31.31
N ARG A 221 24.54 -18.53 -32.28
CA ARG A 221 24.42 -18.94 -33.70
C ARG A 221 24.66 -20.44 -33.91
N TYR A 222 25.20 -21.12 -32.90
CA TYR A 222 25.44 -22.55 -32.85
C TYR A 222 24.54 -23.14 -31.76
N GLY A 223 23.51 -23.91 -32.12
CA GLY A 223 22.63 -24.54 -31.11
C GLY A 223 23.29 -25.74 -30.43
N VAL A 224 22.59 -26.31 -29.44
CA VAL A 224 23.10 -27.46 -28.68
C VAL A 224 23.03 -28.75 -29.51
N VAL A 225 24.19 -29.38 -29.72
CA VAL A 225 24.41 -30.76 -30.24
C VAL A 225 24.68 -31.74 -29.09
N LEU A 226 23.71 -32.58 -28.74
CA LEU A 226 23.92 -33.64 -27.73
C LEU A 226 24.69 -34.83 -28.34
N THR A 227 26.01 -34.90 -28.11
CA THR A 227 26.82 -36.06 -28.55
C THR A 227 26.84 -37.19 -27.53
N ALA A 228 27.17 -38.42 -27.95
CA ALA A 228 27.22 -39.61 -27.10
C ALA A 228 28.17 -39.52 -25.88
N SER A 229 29.05 -38.51 -25.85
CA SER A 229 29.96 -38.18 -24.74
C SER A 229 29.32 -37.37 -23.61
N MET A 230 28.08 -36.91 -23.79
CA MET A 230 27.37 -35.97 -22.90
C MET A 230 26.37 -36.63 -21.94
N CYS A 231 26.13 -37.94 -22.07
CA CYS A 231 25.06 -38.66 -21.36
C CYS A 231 25.64 -39.68 -20.37
N ALA A 232 25.71 -39.29 -19.09
CA ALA A 232 26.11 -40.17 -18.00
C ALA A 232 24.93 -41.05 -17.53
N ALA A 233 25.19 -42.33 -17.26
CA ALA A 233 24.15 -43.31 -16.90
C ALA A 233 23.34 -42.95 -15.62
N GLN A 234 23.88 -42.08 -14.75
CA GLN A 234 23.24 -41.69 -13.48
C GLN A 234 22.31 -40.48 -13.56
N LEU A 235 22.16 -39.82 -14.72
CA LEU A 235 21.28 -38.66 -14.86
C LEU A 235 19.81 -39.05 -14.64
N VAL A 236 19.15 -38.35 -13.71
CA VAL A 236 17.74 -38.56 -13.33
C VAL A 236 16.83 -37.54 -14.00
N ARG A 237 17.31 -36.30 -14.21
CA ARG A 237 16.57 -35.23 -14.92
C ARG A 237 17.46 -34.53 -15.93
N LEU A 238 16.94 -34.38 -17.14
CA LEU A 238 17.61 -33.68 -18.24
C LEU A 238 16.66 -32.62 -18.82
N ALA A 239 17.12 -31.37 -18.86
CA ALA A 239 16.43 -30.26 -19.49
C ALA A 239 17.30 -29.66 -20.60
N VAL A 240 16.76 -29.51 -21.81
CA VAL A 240 17.48 -28.95 -22.96
C VAL A 240 16.60 -27.94 -23.67
N SER A 241 17.12 -26.73 -23.89
CA SER A 241 16.41 -25.65 -24.57
C SER A 241 17.15 -25.23 -25.84
N ALA A 242 16.41 -25.07 -26.95
CA ALA A 242 16.94 -24.68 -28.27
C ALA A 242 18.05 -25.61 -28.84
N PRO A 243 17.85 -26.94 -28.90
CA PRO A 243 18.84 -27.82 -29.54
C PRO A 243 18.93 -27.56 -31.06
N SER A 244 20.14 -27.51 -31.62
CA SER A 244 20.37 -27.46 -33.08
C SER A 244 20.35 -28.84 -33.73
N SER A 245 20.69 -29.89 -32.97
CA SER A 245 20.49 -31.28 -33.35
C SER A 245 20.34 -32.14 -32.09
N LEU A 246 19.46 -33.15 -32.15
CA LEU A 246 19.19 -34.06 -31.03
C LEU A 246 19.39 -35.50 -31.50
N GLU A 247 20.54 -36.09 -31.16
CA GLU A 247 20.80 -37.51 -31.43
C GLU A 247 20.24 -38.35 -30.29
N PHE A 248 19.12 -39.05 -30.53
CA PHE A 248 18.48 -39.90 -29.52
C PHE A 248 19.37 -41.07 -29.04
N GLU A 249 20.34 -41.51 -29.85
CA GLU A 249 21.32 -42.53 -29.46
C GLU A 249 22.14 -42.08 -28.23
N SER A 250 22.39 -40.78 -28.10
CA SER A 250 23.03 -40.19 -26.92
C SER A 250 22.15 -40.32 -25.67
N ILE A 251 20.85 -40.01 -25.80
CA ILE A 251 19.88 -40.03 -24.68
C ILE A 251 19.62 -41.47 -24.19
N ARG A 252 19.71 -42.48 -25.08
CA ARG A 252 19.57 -43.91 -24.71
C ARG A 252 20.58 -44.36 -23.65
N ARG A 253 21.76 -43.72 -23.56
CA ARG A 253 22.78 -44.06 -22.55
C ARG A 253 22.39 -43.63 -21.12
N CYS A 254 21.39 -42.76 -20.96
CA CYS A 254 20.87 -42.30 -19.67
C CYS A 254 19.83 -43.28 -19.10
N SER A 255 20.26 -44.47 -18.67
CA SER A 255 19.36 -45.52 -18.18
C SER A 255 18.55 -45.15 -16.93
N SER A 256 19.00 -44.16 -16.14
CA SER A 256 18.32 -43.69 -14.92
C SER A 256 17.36 -42.51 -15.13
N LEU A 257 17.14 -42.08 -16.38
CA LEU A 257 16.41 -40.84 -16.66
C LEU A 257 14.91 -40.98 -16.36
N THR A 258 14.42 -40.17 -15.40
CA THR A 258 13.00 -40.16 -14.99
C THR A 258 12.22 -38.97 -15.53
N CYS A 259 12.90 -37.85 -15.83
CA CYS A 259 12.30 -36.65 -16.36
C CYS A 259 13.13 -36.11 -17.52
N LEU A 260 12.48 -35.95 -18.68
CA LEU A 260 13.06 -35.30 -19.85
C LEU A 260 12.25 -34.04 -20.16
N SER A 261 12.92 -32.89 -20.21
CA SER A 261 12.32 -31.60 -20.57
C SER A 261 13.02 -31.04 -21.80
N LEU A 262 12.28 -30.78 -22.87
CA LEU A 262 12.79 -30.18 -24.09
C LEU A 262 11.98 -28.91 -24.38
N SER A 263 12.64 -27.78 -24.60
CA SER A 263 11.96 -26.50 -24.85
C SER A 263 12.49 -25.75 -26.06
N ASP A 264 11.63 -24.98 -26.72
CA ASP A 264 11.99 -24.14 -27.87
C ASP A 264 12.66 -24.96 -29.00
N ILE A 265 12.01 -26.05 -29.42
CA ILE A 265 12.57 -26.99 -30.41
C ILE A 265 12.12 -26.60 -31.81
N SER A 266 13.06 -26.16 -32.65
CA SER A 266 12.82 -25.75 -34.05
C SER A 266 12.90 -26.88 -35.07
N LEU A 267 12.87 -28.14 -34.63
CA LEU A 267 12.97 -29.33 -35.46
C LEU A 267 11.74 -30.21 -35.23
N ASP A 268 11.33 -30.95 -36.25
CA ASP A 268 10.37 -32.05 -36.10
C ASP A 268 11.10 -33.27 -35.51
N LEU A 269 10.68 -33.73 -34.33
CA LEU A 269 11.38 -34.77 -33.57
C LEU A 269 10.69 -36.12 -33.74
N ASP A 270 11.46 -37.14 -34.13
CA ASP A 270 11.02 -38.53 -34.03
C ASP A 270 11.09 -39.02 -32.58
N LEU A 271 9.94 -39.24 -31.95
CA LEU A 271 9.85 -39.63 -30.53
C LEU A 271 9.94 -41.15 -30.30
N ARG A 272 9.98 -41.98 -31.35
CA ARG A 272 10.08 -43.44 -31.23
C ARG A 272 11.22 -43.92 -30.33
N PRO A 273 12.43 -43.32 -30.36
CA PRO A 273 13.53 -43.74 -29.49
C PRO A 273 13.27 -43.54 -27.99
N LEU A 274 12.32 -42.70 -27.59
CA LEU A 274 11.98 -42.50 -26.17
C LEU A 274 11.34 -43.74 -25.53
N SER A 275 10.76 -44.63 -26.35
CA SER A 275 10.19 -45.90 -25.88
C SER A 275 11.22 -46.86 -25.27
N GLU A 276 12.51 -46.66 -25.60
CA GLU A 276 13.60 -47.49 -25.10
C GLU A 276 14.16 -47.03 -23.75
N LEU A 277 13.65 -45.92 -23.19
CA LEU A 277 14.09 -45.40 -21.90
C LEU A 277 13.35 -46.12 -20.74
N PRO A 278 14.04 -46.96 -19.94
CA PRO A 278 13.38 -47.86 -19.01
C PRO A 278 12.83 -47.17 -17.75
N CYS A 279 13.25 -45.93 -17.48
CA CYS A 279 12.92 -45.17 -16.25
C CYS A 279 12.10 -43.89 -16.48
N LEU A 280 11.71 -43.55 -17.72
CA LEU A 280 11.06 -42.28 -18.04
C LEU A 280 9.62 -42.18 -17.50
N ILE A 281 9.41 -41.31 -16.51
CA ILE A 281 8.11 -41.09 -15.84
C ILE A 281 7.43 -39.81 -16.32
N THR A 282 8.21 -38.76 -16.59
CA THR A 282 7.69 -37.44 -17.01
C THR A 282 8.39 -36.97 -18.28
N LEU A 283 7.59 -36.63 -19.28
CA LEU A 283 8.05 -35.98 -20.50
C LEU A 283 7.44 -34.58 -20.58
N ASN A 284 8.28 -33.57 -20.71
CA ASN A 284 7.87 -32.20 -20.97
C ASN A 284 8.48 -31.75 -22.29
N ILE A 285 7.66 -31.39 -23.27
CA ILE A 285 8.11 -30.76 -24.50
C ILE A 285 7.30 -29.48 -24.66
N SER A 286 7.95 -28.32 -24.64
CA SER A 286 7.23 -27.04 -24.77
C SER A 286 7.73 -26.27 -25.98
N ARG A 287 6.83 -25.63 -26.75
CA ARG A 287 7.18 -24.87 -27.97
C ARG A 287 8.00 -25.71 -28.97
N GLY A 288 7.60 -26.97 -29.15
CA GLY A 288 8.18 -27.85 -30.17
C GLY A 288 7.42 -27.76 -31.50
N GLN A 289 8.13 -27.99 -32.60
CA GLN A 289 7.55 -28.07 -33.96
C GLN A 289 7.00 -29.46 -34.34
N MET A 290 6.88 -30.37 -33.37
CA MET A 290 6.46 -31.75 -33.63
C MET A 290 5.04 -31.83 -34.16
N SER A 291 4.86 -32.61 -35.23
CA SER A 291 3.55 -32.83 -35.86
C SER A 291 2.84 -34.10 -35.36
N GLN A 292 3.60 -35.09 -34.86
CA GLN A 292 3.10 -36.40 -34.43
C GLN A 292 3.76 -36.86 -33.12
N LEU A 293 3.15 -37.84 -32.44
CA LEU A 293 3.59 -38.36 -31.13
C LEU A 293 3.89 -39.87 -31.17
N ASP A 294 4.33 -40.37 -32.30
CA ASP A 294 4.54 -41.81 -32.51
C ASP A 294 5.58 -42.37 -31.54
N GLY A 295 5.27 -43.54 -30.96
CA GLY A 295 6.14 -44.24 -30.02
C GLY A 295 5.97 -43.88 -28.54
N LEU A 296 5.27 -42.80 -28.20
CA LEU A 296 5.02 -42.46 -26.79
C LEU A 296 4.06 -43.42 -26.07
N ASN A 297 3.15 -44.06 -26.81
CA ASN A 297 2.30 -45.13 -26.31
C ASN A 297 3.09 -46.39 -25.87
N LEU A 298 4.29 -46.60 -26.40
CA LEU A 298 5.17 -47.73 -26.06
C LEU A 298 5.96 -47.49 -24.75
N CYS A 299 5.96 -46.27 -24.20
CA CYS A 299 6.60 -45.95 -22.94
C CYS A 299 5.82 -46.52 -21.75
N LEU A 300 6.17 -47.74 -21.32
CA LEU A 300 5.38 -48.54 -20.37
C LEU A 300 5.18 -47.93 -18.97
N ILE A 301 6.01 -46.98 -18.56
CA ILE A 301 5.99 -46.38 -17.21
C ILE A 301 5.73 -44.86 -17.21
N LEU A 302 5.48 -44.28 -18.39
CA LEU A 302 5.27 -42.84 -18.54
C LEU A 302 3.95 -42.41 -17.87
N LYS A 303 4.03 -41.51 -16.88
CA LYS A 303 2.87 -41.06 -16.08
C LYS A 303 2.39 -39.65 -16.43
N ARG A 304 3.28 -38.78 -16.90
CA ARG A 304 2.96 -37.37 -17.19
C ARG A 304 3.56 -36.93 -18.51
N VAL A 305 2.73 -36.30 -19.34
CA VAL A 305 3.13 -35.70 -20.61
C VAL A 305 2.66 -34.26 -20.64
N CYS A 306 3.60 -33.32 -20.78
CA CYS A 306 3.33 -31.89 -20.95
C CYS A 306 3.84 -31.46 -22.33
N LEU A 307 2.95 -30.96 -23.17
CA LEU A 307 3.13 -30.58 -24.58
C LEU A 307 2.66 -29.14 -24.80
N LYS A 308 3.08 -28.24 -23.90
CA LYS A 308 2.57 -26.88 -23.82
C LYS A 308 3.07 -26.03 -24.99
N ASP A 309 2.21 -25.19 -25.56
CA ASP A 309 2.54 -24.27 -26.66
C ASP A 309 3.13 -25.00 -27.91
N CYS A 310 2.78 -26.28 -28.11
CA CYS A 310 3.13 -27.04 -29.31
C CYS A 310 2.15 -26.71 -30.45
N PHE A 311 2.39 -25.61 -31.16
CA PHE A 311 1.46 -25.06 -32.17
C PHE A 311 1.28 -25.93 -33.43
N TYR A 312 2.20 -26.86 -33.71
CA TYR A 312 2.14 -27.72 -34.90
C TYR A 312 1.46 -29.06 -34.62
N LEU A 313 1.21 -29.38 -33.35
CA LEU A 313 0.64 -30.64 -32.92
C LEU A 313 -0.88 -30.62 -33.08
N GLN A 314 -1.37 -31.20 -34.16
CA GLN A 314 -2.81 -31.25 -34.48
C GLN A 314 -3.56 -32.44 -33.85
N SER A 315 -2.85 -33.51 -33.49
CA SER A 315 -3.43 -34.73 -32.93
C SER A 315 -2.57 -35.32 -31.83
N ILE A 316 -3.21 -35.77 -30.75
CA ILE A 316 -2.54 -36.50 -29.66
C ILE A 316 -2.86 -38.00 -29.65
N ALA A 317 -3.35 -38.54 -30.77
CA ALA A 317 -3.69 -39.95 -30.90
C ALA A 317 -2.51 -40.91 -30.60
N GLY A 318 -1.26 -40.47 -30.79
CA GLY A 318 -0.05 -41.23 -30.47
C GLY A 318 0.14 -41.54 -28.97
N LEU A 319 -0.63 -40.90 -28.08
CA LEU A 319 -0.66 -41.23 -26.65
C LEU A 319 -1.70 -42.31 -26.30
N ALA A 320 -2.58 -42.67 -27.23
CA ALA A 320 -3.66 -43.60 -26.97
C ALA A 320 -3.12 -45.00 -26.62
N GLY A 321 -3.62 -45.56 -25.50
CA GLY A 321 -3.21 -46.88 -25.02
C GLY A 321 -1.94 -46.89 -24.16
N ALA A 322 -1.39 -45.73 -23.78
CA ALA A 322 -0.27 -45.67 -22.83
C ALA A 322 -0.70 -46.23 -21.45
N PRO A 323 -0.02 -47.26 -20.91
CA PRO A 323 -0.55 -48.07 -19.81
C PRO A 323 -0.52 -47.39 -18.43
N GLN A 324 0.40 -46.44 -18.21
CA GLN A 324 0.60 -45.78 -16.91
C GLN A 324 0.33 -44.27 -16.93
N LEU A 325 -0.15 -43.73 -18.07
CA LEU A 325 -0.32 -42.31 -18.27
C LEU A 325 -1.45 -41.76 -17.40
N LYS A 326 -1.14 -40.82 -16.49
CA LYS A 326 -2.06 -40.23 -15.52
C LYS A 326 -2.48 -38.81 -15.84
N SER A 327 -1.58 -38.01 -16.43
CA SER A 327 -1.82 -36.60 -16.72
C SER A 327 -1.27 -36.19 -18.07
N ILE A 328 -2.08 -35.49 -18.85
CA ILE A 328 -1.73 -34.90 -20.14
C ILE A 328 -2.01 -33.40 -20.05
N ASP A 329 -1.05 -32.57 -20.42
CA ASP A 329 -1.21 -31.13 -20.56
C ASP A 329 -0.76 -30.73 -21.96
N VAL A 330 -1.67 -30.25 -22.82
CA VAL A 330 -1.37 -29.78 -24.19
C VAL A 330 -1.78 -28.32 -24.36
N SER A 331 -1.83 -27.58 -23.25
CA SER A 331 -2.33 -26.22 -23.20
C SER A 331 -1.58 -25.28 -24.15
N GLY A 332 -2.28 -24.38 -24.82
CA GLY A 332 -1.70 -23.43 -25.77
C GLY A 332 -1.31 -24.01 -27.14
N GLY A 333 -1.51 -25.31 -27.38
CA GLY A 333 -1.28 -25.94 -28.69
C GLY A 333 -2.46 -25.86 -29.68
N ASP A 334 -2.23 -26.25 -30.94
CA ASP A 334 -3.26 -26.35 -32.01
C ASP A 334 -3.91 -27.75 -32.09
N VAL A 335 -4.13 -28.40 -30.96
CA VAL A 335 -4.71 -29.76 -30.95
C VAL A 335 -6.14 -29.70 -31.47
N ARG A 336 -6.43 -30.46 -32.53
CA ARG A 336 -7.76 -30.55 -33.18
C ARG A 336 -8.48 -31.84 -32.84
N THR A 337 -7.73 -32.92 -32.59
CA THR A 337 -8.30 -34.25 -32.27
C THR A 337 -7.54 -34.90 -31.12
N LEU A 338 -8.29 -35.56 -30.22
CA LEU A 338 -7.71 -36.24 -29.06
C LEU A 338 -7.35 -37.71 -29.35
N GLY A 339 -7.90 -38.33 -30.39
CA GLY A 339 -7.73 -39.78 -30.64
C GLY A 339 -8.40 -40.65 -29.57
N ALA A 340 -8.07 -41.95 -29.50
CA ALA A 340 -8.72 -42.90 -28.61
C ALA A 340 -8.14 -42.90 -27.17
N LEU A 341 -8.07 -41.74 -26.51
CA LEU A 341 -7.49 -41.61 -25.15
C LEU A 341 -8.24 -42.37 -24.05
N HIS A 342 -9.51 -42.71 -24.27
CA HIS A 342 -10.26 -43.62 -23.39
C HIS A 342 -9.57 -44.98 -23.20
N ARG A 343 -8.67 -45.38 -24.10
CA ARG A 343 -7.84 -46.59 -23.98
C ARG A 343 -6.72 -46.48 -22.94
N CYS A 344 -6.46 -45.30 -22.39
CA CYS A 344 -5.46 -45.11 -21.33
C CYS A 344 -6.07 -45.47 -19.97
N PRO A 345 -5.67 -46.59 -19.33
CA PRO A 345 -6.38 -47.15 -18.19
C PRO A 345 -6.19 -46.34 -16.88
N GLN A 346 -5.18 -45.47 -16.82
CA GLN A 346 -4.79 -44.72 -15.62
C GLN A 346 -4.96 -43.20 -15.77
N LEU A 347 -5.56 -42.72 -16.87
CA LEU A 347 -5.67 -41.29 -17.16
C LEU A 347 -6.63 -40.63 -16.17
N THR A 348 -6.13 -39.71 -15.35
CA THR A 348 -6.90 -39.01 -14.30
C THR A 348 -7.19 -37.55 -14.61
N SER A 349 -6.30 -36.88 -15.36
CA SER A 349 -6.43 -35.46 -15.65
C SER A 349 -5.94 -35.12 -17.04
N ILE A 350 -6.71 -34.29 -17.74
CA ILE A 350 -6.30 -33.70 -19.02
C ILE A 350 -6.51 -32.19 -18.99
N LYS A 351 -5.50 -31.46 -19.46
CA LYS A 351 -5.53 -30.01 -19.65
C LYS A 351 -5.38 -29.66 -21.13
N LEU A 352 -6.34 -28.91 -21.62
CA LEU A 352 -6.59 -28.52 -23.01
C LEU A 352 -6.81 -27.00 -23.08
N GLU A 353 -6.19 -26.25 -22.17
CA GLU A 353 -6.43 -24.81 -22.06
C GLU A 353 -5.98 -24.10 -23.33
N LYS A 354 -6.78 -23.16 -23.84
CA LYS A 354 -6.46 -22.36 -25.04
C LYS A 354 -6.27 -23.16 -26.34
N CYS A 355 -6.77 -24.39 -26.44
CA CYS A 355 -6.80 -25.15 -27.70
C CYS A 355 -7.95 -24.64 -28.60
N ALA A 356 -7.72 -23.55 -29.34
CA ALA A 356 -8.76 -22.82 -30.08
C ALA A 356 -9.46 -23.65 -31.19
N HIS A 357 -8.77 -24.63 -31.78
CA HIS A 357 -9.31 -25.46 -32.86
C HIS A 357 -9.88 -26.81 -32.40
N LEU A 358 -9.81 -27.12 -31.10
CA LEU A 358 -10.39 -28.34 -30.54
C LEU A 358 -11.91 -28.20 -30.43
N GLN A 359 -12.68 -28.85 -31.31
CA GLN A 359 -14.15 -28.71 -31.33
C GLN A 359 -14.91 -29.79 -30.54
N SER A 360 -14.30 -30.97 -30.30
CA SER A 360 -14.96 -32.13 -29.68
C SER A 360 -14.06 -32.87 -28.70
N LEU A 361 -14.66 -33.40 -27.62
CA LEU A 361 -14.00 -34.23 -26.61
C LEU A 361 -14.21 -35.74 -26.79
N ALA A 362 -14.72 -36.20 -27.94
CA ALA A 362 -15.08 -37.61 -28.20
C ALA A 362 -13.98 -38.65 -27.85
N GLY A 363 -12.71 -38.24 -27.88
CA GLY A 363 -11.58 -39.10 -27.53
C GLY A 363 -11.50 -39.55 -26.06
N LEU A 364 -12.17 -38.85 -25.16
CA LEU A 364 -12.14 -39.09 -23.70
C LEU A 364 -13.27 -40.00 -23.20
N VAL A 365 -14.24 -40.32 -24.05
CA VAL A 365 -15.48 -41.00 -23.67
C VAL A 365 -15.22 -42.37 -23.08
N GLY A 366 -15.71 -42.61 -21.86
CA GLY A 366 -15.54 -43.89 -21.19
C GLY A 366 -14.14 -44.11 -20.63
N ALA A 367 -13.31 -43.07 -20.50
CA ALA A 367 -12.03 -43.16 -19.81
C ALA A 367 -12.25 -43.58 -18.34
N PRO A 368 -11.64 -44.70 -17.87
CA PRO A 368 -12.08 -45.39 -16.65
C PRO A 368 -11.72 -44.66 -15.35
N GLN A 369 -10.67 -43.83 -15.36
CA GLN A 369 -10.14 -43.15 -14.16
C GLN A 369 -10.14 -41.62 -14.29
N LEU A 370 -10.76 -41.06 -15.33
CA LEU A 370 -10.70 -39.63 -15.61
C LEU A 370 -11.52 -38.85 -14.59
N GLN A 371 -10.86 -37.94 -13.87
CA GLN A 371 -11.44 -37.13 -12.79
C GLN A 371 -11.57 -35.65 -13.13
N LEU A 372 -10.59 -35.09 -13.86
CA LEU A 372 -10.53 -33.67 -14.19
C LEU A 372 -10.35 -33.47 -15.71
N VAL A 373 -11.25 -32.68 -16.30
CA VAL A 373 -11.09 -32.14 -17.65
C VAL A 373 -11.05 -30.62 -17.55
N ASP A 374 -9.94 -30.02 -17.95
CA ASP A 374 -9.80 -28.57 -18.09
C ASP A 374 -9.63 -28.24 -19.57
N ALA A 375 -10.63 -27.63 -20.19
CA ALA A 375 -10.56 -27.15 -21.57
C ALA A 375 -10.82 -25.65 -21.63
N SER A 376 -10.42 -24.91 -20.59
CA SER A 376 -10.68 -23.48 -20.49
C SER A 376 -10.06 -22.69 -21.65
N GLY A 377 -10.85 -21.83 -22.30
CA GLY A 377 -10.43 -21.01 -23.44
C GLY A 377 -10.26 -21.80 -24.74
N SER A 378 -10.71 -23.05 -24.80
CA SER A 378 -10.70 -23.87 -26.02
C SER A 378 -11.93 -23.62 -26.91
N GLY A 379 -11.85 -24.07 -28.17
CA GLY A 379 -12.95 -24.00 -29.15
C GLY A 379 -14.02 -25.09 -29.02
N VAL A 380 -14.11 -25.76 -27.87
CA VAL A 380 -14.98 -26.93 -27.67
C VAL A 380 -16.44 -26.55 -27.87
N LYS A 381 -17.12 -27.29 -28.76
CA LYS A 381 -18.54 -27.17 -29.10
C LYS A 381 -19.37 -28.32 -28.53
N SER A 382 -18.84 -29.54 -28.61
CA SER A 382 -19.49 -30.76 -28.12
C SER A 382 -18.59 -31.45 -27.08
N LEU A 383 -19.19 -31.77 -25.94
CA LEU A 383 -18.59 -32.53 -24.85
C LEU A 383 -18.63 -34.04 -25.13
N PHE A 384 -19.52 -34.48 -26.03
CA PHE A 384 -19.66 -35.83 -26.57
C PHE A 384 -19.75 -36.91 -25.48
N GLU A 385 -20.97 -37.25 -25.04
CA GLU A 385 -21.25 -38.31 -24.04
C GLU A 385 -20.29 -38.39 -22.82
N LEU A 386 -19.71 -37.25 -22.37
CA LEU A 386 -18.68 -37.25 -21.33
C LEU A 386 -19.18 -37.79 -19.98
N HIS A 387 -20.50 -37.82 -19.77
CA HIS A 387 -21.15 -38.47 -18.63
C HIS A 387 -20.82 -39.98 -18.50
N ARG A 388 -20.33 -40.65 -19.56
CA ARG A 388 -19.91 -42.05 -19.53
C ARG A 388 -18.58 -42.30 -18.80
N CYS A 389 -17.85 -41.24 -18.43
CA CYS A 389 -16.65 -41.34 -17.60
C CYS A 389 -17.05 -41.58 -16.13
N PRO A 390 -16.78 -42.77 -15.55
CA PRO A 390 -17.35 -43.17 -14.26
C PRO A 390 -16.78 -42.41 -13.05
N GLN A 391 -15.59 -41.82 -13.18
CA GLN A 391 -14.87 -41.13 -12.09
C GLN A 391 -14.80 -39.61 -12.26
N LEU A 392 -15.50 -39.04 -13.24
CA LEU A 392 -15.40 -37.62 -13.57
C LEU A 392 -15.99 -36.77 -12.44
N ASN A 393 -15.13 -35.99 -11.78
CA ASN A 393 -15.48 -35.18 -10.61
C ASN A 393 -15.61 -33.68 -10.97
N SER A 394 -14.68 -33.17 -11.77
CA SER A 394 -14.61 -31.74 -12.08
C SER A 394 -14.44 -31.50 -13.58
N VAL A 395 -15.20 -30.56 -14.10
CA VAL A 395 -15.04 -30.03 -15.46
C VAL A 395 -14.89 -28.53 -15.44
N LYS A 396 -13.95 -28.02 -16.25
CA LYS A 396 -13.68 -26.59 -16.41
C LYS A 396 -13.69 -26.23 -17.89
N PHE A 397 -14.63 -25.37 -18.26
CA PHE A 397 -14.83 -24.84 -19.60
C PHE A 397 -14.89 -23.31 -19.56
N HIS A 398 -14.06 -22.70 -18.71
CA HIS A 398 -14.03 -21.25 -18.58
C HIS A 398 -13.64 -20.61 -19.91
N GLY A 399 -14.38 -19.63 -20.42
CA GLY A 399 -14.04 -18.94 -21.68
C GLY A 399 -14.29 -19.78 -22.96
N CYS A 400 -14.99 -20.91 -22.88
CA CYS A 400 -15.39 -21.69 -24.06
C CYS A 400 -16.60 -21.04 -24.77
N ALA A 401 -16.35 -20.01 -25.58
CA ALA A 401 -17.40 -19.23 -26.24
C ALA A 401 -18.28 -20.05 -27.21
N SER A 402 -17.76 -21.16 -27.74
CA SER A 402 -18.48 -22.04 -28.68
C SER A 402 -19.34 -23.12 -28.01
N LEU A 403 -19.23 -23.31 -26.69
CA LEU A 403 -19.99 -24.31 -25.94
C LEU A 403 -21.38 -23.76 -25.63
N GLU A 404 -22.42 -24.27 -26.31
CA GLU A 404 -23.79 -23.77 -26.17
C GLU A 404 -24.68 -24.56 -25.18
N THR A 405 -24.35 -25.82 -24.87
CA THR A 405 -25.15 -26.70 -24.00
C THR A 405 -24.31 -27.59 -23.11
N LEU A 406 -24.83 -27.91 -21.91
CA LEU A 406 -24.26 -28.90 -20.98
C LEU A 406 -25.06 -30.21 -20.90
N ALA A 407 -26.06 -30.40 -21.76
CA ALA A 407 -26.94 -31.58 -21.74
C ALA A 407 -26.17 -32.92 -21.80
N GLU A 408 -25.02 -32.94 -22.47
CA GLU A 408 -24.16 -34.13 -22.62
C GLU A 408 -23.45 -34.56 -21.31
N LEU A 409 -23.45 -33.71 -20.27
CA LEU A 409 -22.97 -34.05 -18.92
C LEU A 409 -24.05 -34.65 -18.02
N ALA A 410 -25.31 -34.59 -18.43
CA ALA A 410 -26.44 -35.04 -17.62
C ALA A 410 -26.29 -36.53 -17.26
N GLY A 411 -26.37 -36.84 -15.95
CA GLY A 411 -26.25 -38.21 -15.45
C GLY A 411 -24.82 -38.67 -15.17
N ALA A 412 -23.82 -37.78 -15.22
CA ALA A 412 -22.46 -38.10 -14.78
C ALA A 412 -22.45 -38.52 -13.28
N PRO A 413 -21.96 -39.73 -12.94
CA PRO A 413 -22.24 -40.35 -11.64
C PRO A 413 -21.47 -39.72 -10.46
N GLN A 414 -20.29 -39.14 -10.71
CA GLN A 414 -19.39 -38.61 -9.68
C GLN A 414 -19.13 -37.10 -9.82
N LEU A 415 -19.83 -36.41 -10.73
CA LEU A 415 -19.55 -35.02 -11.06
C LEU A 415 -20.00 -34.11 -9.90
N GLN A 416 -19.04 -33.41 -9.26
CA GLN A 416 -19.30 -32.54 -8.11
C GLN A 416 -19.21 -31.06 -8.45
N SER A 417 -18.33 -30.67 -9.39
CA SER A 417 -18.05 -29.27 -9.70
C SER A 417 -18.03 -29.01 -11.20
N ILE A 418 -18.77 -27.98 -11.61
CA ILE A 418 -18.82 -27.49 -13.00
C ILE A 418 -18.45 -26.01 -12.99
N ASP A 419 -17.44 -25.62 -13.76
CA ASP A 419 -17.13 -24.22 -14.05
C ASP A 419 -17.22 -23.97 -15.55
N VAL A 420 -18.19 -23.16 -15.96
CA VAL A 420 -18.40 -22.78 -17.36
C VAL A 420 -18.39 -21.25 -17.51
N SER A 421 -17.71 -20.57 -16.60
CA SER A 421 -17.70 -19.11 -16.55
C SER A 421 -17.13 -18.52 -17.84
N GLY A 422 -17.80 -17.53 -18.45
CA GLY A 422 -17.38 -16.92 -19.71
C GLY A 422 -17.60 -17.81 -20.94
N SER A 423 -18.36 -18.90 -20.81
CA SER A 423 -18.76 -19.74 -21.94
C SER A 423 -19.99 -19.19 -22.69
N GLY A 424 -20.24 -19.74 -23.88
CA GLY A 424 -21.40 -19.44 -24.72
C GLY A 424 -22.71 -20.13 -24.31
N VAL A 425 -22.75 -20.79 -23.13
CA VAL A 425 -23.83 -21.69 -22.72
C VAL A 425 -25.18 -20.98 -22.72
N ARG A 426 -26.15 -21.56 -23.44
CA ARG A 426 -27.55 -21.13 -23.56
C ARG A 426 -28.48 -21.95 -22.66
N THR A 427 -28.18 -23.23 -22.48
CA THR A 427 -28.96 -24.21 -21.69
C THR A 427 -28.00 -25.08 -20.89
N LEU A 428 -28.35 -25.33 -19.63
CA LEU A 428 -27.64 -26.22 -18.73
C LEU A 428 -28.01 -27.70 -18.97
N GLY A 429 -29.14 -27.98 -19.63
CA GLY A 429 -29.65 -29.32 -19.83
C GLY A 429 -30.06 -30.02 -18.53
N ALA A 430 -30.24 -31.33 -18.56
CA ALA A 430 -30.77 -32.10 -17.42
C ALA A 430 -29.72 -32.37 -16.30
N LEU A 431 -28.96 -31.36 -15.86
CA LEU A 431 -27.92 -31.49 -14.82
C LEU A 431 -28.47 -31.91 -13.45
N HIS A 432 -29.76 -31.71 -13.18
CA HIS A 432 -30.42 -32.27 -12.00
C HIS A 432 -30.30 -33.81 -11.90
N ARG A 433 -30.00 -34.50 -13.01
CA ARG A 433 -29.73 -35.95 -13.04
C ARG A 433 -28.34 -36.33 -12.53
N CYS A 434 -27.45 -35.37 -12.26
CA CYS A 434 -26.13 -35.63 -11.70
C CYS A 434 -26.24 -35.82 -10.17
N PRO A 435 -26.06 -37.03 -9.63
CA PRO A 435 -26.41 -37.34 -8.25
C PRO A 435 -25.47 -36.72 -7.21
N GLN A 436 -24.27 -36.30 -7.61
CA GLN A 436 -23.22 -35.76 -6.71
C GLN A 436 -22.89 -34.29 -6.96
N LEU A 437 -23.63 -33.58 -7.82
CA LEU A 437 -23.33 -32.19 -8.17
C LEU A 437 -23.54 -31.28 -6.95
N THR A 438 -22.48 -30.62 -6.48
CA THR A 438 -22.50 -29.77 -5.27
C THR A 438 -22.36 -28.28 -5.58
N SER A 439 -21.61 -27.94 -6.64
CA SER A 439 -21.28 -26.56 -6.98
C SER A 439 -21.32 -26.34 -8.50
N ILE A 440 -21.88 -25.20 -8.90
CA ILE A 440 -21.86 -24.73 -10.29
C ILE A 440 -21.46 -23.25 -10.34
N LYS A 441 -20.53 -22.92 -11.24
CA LYS A 441 -20.07 -21.54 -11.51
C LYS A 441 -20.43 -21.13 -12.93
N LEU A 442 -21.17 -20.02 -13.01
CA LEU A 442 -21.80 -19.45 -14.19
C LEU A 442 -21.47 -17.94 -14.27
N GLU A 443 -20.22 -17.55 -14.11
CA GLU A 443 -19.87 -16.12 -14.21
C GLU A 443 -19.77 -15.70 -15.67
N LYS A 444 -20.29 -14.53 -16.06
CA LYS A 444 -20.19 -14.00 -17.44
C LYS A 444 -20.82 -14.89 -18.53
N CYS A 445 -21.77 -15.77 -18.20
CA CYS A 445 -22.55 -16.53 -19.20
C CYS A 445 -23.69 -15.67 -19.75
N VAL A 446 -23.39 -14.82 -20.74
CA VAL A 446 -24.33 -13.80 -21.27
C VAL A 446 -25.54 -14.38 -22.01
N ASN A 447 -25.42 -15.60 -22.53
CA ASN A 447 -26.47 -16.26 -23.32
C ASN A 447 -27.44 -17.11 -22.50
N LEU A 448 -27.11 -17.38 -21.24
CA LEU A 448 -27.91 -18.24 -20.36
C LEU A 448 -29.14 -17.47 -19.88
N LYS A 449 -30.35 -17.95 -20.18
CA LYS A 449 -31.60 -17.25 -19.85
C LYS A 449 -32.27 -17.69 -18.53
N SER A 450 -32.04 -18.92 -18.09
CA SER A 450 -32.72 -19.51 -16.93
C SER A 450 -31.78 -20.43 -16.14
N LEU A 451 -31.96 -20.47 -14.82
CA LEU A 451 -31.34 -21.47 -13.93
C LEU A 451 -32.27 -22.64 -13.59
N GLY A 452 -33.51 -22.64 -14.08
CA GLY A 452 -34.55 -23.60 -13.69
C GLY A 452 -34.23 -25.05 -14.02
N GLU A 453 -33.34 -25.31 -14.98
CA GLU A 453 -32.90 -26.65 -15.36
C GLU A 453 -32.06 -27.37 -14.28
N LEU A 454 -31.56 -26.62 -13.29
CA LEU A 454 -30.91 -27.15 -12.08
C LEU A 454 -31.91 -27.61 -11.01
N ALA A 455 -33.19 -27.28 -11.15
CA ALA A 455 -34.21 -27.60 -10.15
C ALA A 455 -34.27 -29.11 -9.88
N GLY A 456 -34.24 -29.47 -8.60
CA GLY A 456 -34.28 -30.87 -8.16
C GLY A 456 -32.92 -31.58 -8.14
N ALA A 457 -31.80 -30.86 -8.35
CA ALA A 457 -30.47 -31.43 -8.16
C ALA A 457 -30.26 -31.86 -6.68
N PRO A 458 -29.98 -33.15 -6.38
CA PRO A 458 -30.11 -33.72 -5.04
C PRO A 458 -29.04 -33.26 -4.04
N GLN A 459 -27.85 -32.90 -4.53
CA GLN A 459 -26.69 -32.54 -3.69
C GLN A 459 -26.23 -31.09 -3.88
N LEU A 460 -26.93 -30.31 -4.71
CA LEU A 460 -26.51 -28.96 -5.07
C LEU A 460 -26.60 -28.04 -3.86
N GLN A 461 -25.48 -27.42 -3.50
CA GLN A 461 -25.34 -26.56 -2.32
C GLN A 461 -25.03 -25.11 -2.69
N PHE A 462 -24.24 -24.89 -3.74
CA PHE A 462 -23.71 -23.59 -4.13
C PHE A 462 -23.99 -23.29 -5.60
N ILE A 463 -24.64 -22.16 -5.85
CA ILE A 463 -24.83 -21.61 -7.19
C ILE A 463 -24.17 -20.23 -7.21
N HIS A 464 -23.14 -20.07 -8.03
CA HIS A 464 -22.52 -18.77 -8.29
C HIS A 464 -22.80 -18.39 -9.73
N ALA A 465 -23.68 -17.42 -9.95
CA ALA A 465 -24.01 -16.92 -11.27
C ALA A 465 -23.76 -15.42 -11.34
N SER A 466 -23.03 -14.99 -12.37
CA SER A 466 -22.90 -13.58 -12.71
C SER A 466 -23.26 -13.38 -14.18
N CYS A 467 -24.53 -13.65 -14.52
CA CYS A 467 -24.99 -13.71 -15.91
C CYS A 467 -25.94 -12.56 -16.24
N SER A 468 -25.59 -11.69 -17.18
CA SER A 468 -26.52 -10.67 -17.69
C SER A 468 -27.71 -11.25 -18.46
N GLY A 469 -27.63 -12.48 -18.94
CA GLY A 469 -28.72 -13.13 -19.68
C GLY A 469 -29.83 -13.72 -18.80
N VAL A 470 -29.55 -14.02 -17.53
CA VAL A 470 -30.46 -14.79 -16.66
C VAL A 470 -31.63 -13.91 -16.27
N ARG A 471 -32.85 -14.38 -16.58
CA ARG A 471 -34.12 -13.68 -16.37
C ARG A 471 -35.10 -14.39 -15.45
N THR A 472 -34.87 -15.67 -15.15
CA THR A 472 -35.70 -16.48 -14.23
C THR A 472 -34.82 -17.47 -13.48
N LEU A 473 -35.13 -17.69 -12.20
CA LEU A 473 -34.51 -18.73 -11.37
C LEU A 473 -35.16 -20.09 -11.60
N GLY A 474 -36.44 -20.13 -11.96
CA GLY A 474 -37.24 -21.35 -12.02
C GLY A 474 -37.40 -21.98 -10.63
N ALA A 475 -37.74 -23.27 -10.61
CA ALA A 475 -38.07 -23.98 -9.38
C ALA A 475 -36.84 -24.42 -8.54
N LEU A 476 -35.83 -23.54 -8.35
CA LEU A 476 -34.62 -23.85 -7.56
C LEU A 476 -34.91 -24.21 -6.10
N HIS A 477 -36.06 -23.79 -5.55
CA HIS A 477 -36.52 -24.23 -4.22
C HIS A 477 -36.66 -25.76 -4.10
N ARG A 478 -36.79 -26.49 -5.23
CA ARG A 478 -36.84 -27.96 -5.25
C ARG A 478 -35.49 -28.63 -4.97
N CYS A 479 -34.39 -27.88 -4.90
CA CYS A 479 -33.08 -28.42 -4.56
C CYS A 479 -32.97 -28.64 -3.04
N PRO A 480 -32.95 -29.89 -2.55
CA PRO A 480 -33.12 -30.20 -1.13
C PRO A 480 -31.89 -29.87 -0.26
N ARG A 481 -30.76 -29.45 -0.83
CA ARG A 481 -29.53 -29.12 -0.09
C ARG A 481 -28.97 -27.74 -0.41
N LEU A 482 -29.73 -26.91 -1.12
CA LEU A 482 -29.27 -25.59 -1.56
C LEU A 482 -29.06 -24.68 -0.35
N ARG A 483 -27.81 -24.24 -0.13
CA ARG A 483 -27.41 -23.43 1.03
C ARG A 483 -27.17 -21.98 0.70
N SER A 484 -26.56 -21.72 -0.45
CA SER A 484 -26.15 -20.38 -0.87
C SER A 484 -26.39 -20.17 -2.35
N VAL A 485 -27.03 -19.06 -2.66
CA VAL A 485 -27.26 -18.60 -4.04
C VAL A 485 -26.62 -17.21 -4.16
N TYR A 486 -25.60 -17.11 -5.01
CA TYR A 486 -24.92 -15.86 -5.35
C TYR A 486 -25.27 -15.49 -6.79
N LEU A 487 -25.99 -14.38 -6.94
CA LEU A 487 -26.43 -13.80 -8.20
C LEU A 487 -25.85 -12.39 -8.27
N GLN A 488 -25.09 -12.11 -9.32
CA GLN A 488 -24.55 -10.80 -9.59
C GLN A 488 -24.89 -10.36 -11.01
N LYS A 489 -25.35 -9.12 -11.22
CA LYS A 489 -25.68 -8.61 -12.57
C LYS A 489 -26.63 -9.54 -13.35
N CYS A 490 -27.50 -10.25 -12.63
CA CYS A 490 -28.56 -11.06 -13.21
C CYS A 490 -29.82 -10.19 -13.27
N PHE A 491 -30.77 -10.55 -14.14
CA PHE A 491 -32.02 -9.80 -14.32
C PHE A 491 -31.81 -8.32 -14.65
N PRO A 492 -31.22 -7.99 -15.82
CA PRO A 492 -31.16 -6.61 -16.27
C PRO A 492 -32.58 -6.10 -16.57
N LYS A 493 -32.83 -4.80 -16.34
CA LYS A 493 -34.04 -4.13 -16.79
C LYS A 493 -34.11 -4.24 -18.32
N ASP A 494 -35.28 -4.54 -18.88
CA ASP A 494 -35.49 -4.50 -20.34
C ASP A 494 -35.42 -3.05 -20.84
N THR A 495 -34.21 -2.49 -20.92
CA THR A 495 -33.92 -1.30 -21.71
C THR A 495 -33.56 -1.79 -23.09
N THR A 496 -34.57 -2.11 -23.90
CA THR A 496 -34.34 -2.08 -25.35
C THR A 496 -33.90 -0.66 -25.69
N ASN A 497 -32.63 -0.54 -26.06
CA ASN A 497 -31.88 0.62 -26.56
C ASN A 497 -31.35 1.61 -25.52
N ALA A 498 -30.06 1.46 -25.19
CA ALA A 498 -29.21 2.54 -24.72
C ALA A 498 -27.83 2.50 -25.42
N ASP A 499 -27.86 2.46 -26.76
CA ASP A 499 -26.75 2.89 -27.62
C ASP A 499 -27.30 3.93 -28.59
N SER A 500 -27.59 5.15 -28.10
CA SER A 500 -27.53 6.39 -28.89
C SER A 500 -28.06 7.59 -28.10
N ARG A 501 -27.30 8.69 -28.19
CA ARG A 501 -27.60 10.04 -27.69
C ARG A 501 -29.03 10.50 -27.98
N GLY A 502 -29.64 11.14 -26.97
CA GLY A 502 -30.63 12.21 -27.05
C GLY A 502 -31.78 12.09 -28.05
N ALA A 503 -32.96 11.67 -27.57
CA ALA A 503 -34.25 12.22 -28.01
C ALA A 503 -35.37 11.76 -27.05
N VAL A 504 -36.17 12.71 -26.58
CA VAL A 504 -37.43 12.48 -25.87
C VAL A 504 -38.43 11.88 -26.85
N VAL A 505 -38.89 10.65 -26.59
CA VAL A 505 -40.13 10.12 -27.17
C VAL A 505 -40.84 9.30 -26.09
N GLU A 506 -41.93 9.86 -25.57
CA GLU A 506 -42.96 9.10 -24.88
C GLU A 506 -43.46 7.99 -25.80
N SER A 507 -43.28 6.73 -25.39
CA SER A 507 -44.00 5.63 -26.01
C SER A 507 -44.41 4.62 -24.95
N ASN A 508 -45.73 4.46 -24.85
CA ASN A 508 -46.44 3.40 -24.15
C ASN A 508 -45.82 2.03 -24.46
N SER A 509 -45.04 1.47 -23.53
CA SER A 509 -44.63 0.08 -23.58
C SER A 509 -45.54 -0.75 -22.69
N LYS A 510 -46.26 -1.67 -23.32
CA LYS A 510 -46.94 -2.79 -22.65
C LYS A 510 -45.95 -3.44 -21.69
N ARG A 511 -46.31 -3.50 -20.41
CA ARG A 511 -45.62 -4.32 -19.40
C ARG A 511 -45.45 -5.74 -19.97
N ASN A 512 -44.26 -6.11 -20.42
CA ASN A 512 -43.93 -7.49 -20.70
C ASN A 512 -43.86 -8.22 -19.35
N ALA A 513 -44.83 -9.10 -19.13
CA ALA A 513 -45.05 -9.86 -17.91
C ALA A 513 -44.04 -11.01 -17.70
N GLY A 514 -42.76 -10.82 -18.01
CA GLY A 514 -41.79 -11.91 -18.18
C GLY A 514 -40.60 -11.95 -17.22
N VAL A 515 -40.56 -11.12 -16.17
CA VAL A 515 -39.52 -11.22 -15.14
C VAL A 515 -40.14 -11.69 -13.84
N GLU A 516 -40.07 -13.00 -13.61
CA GLU A 516 -40.57 -13.66 -12.41
C GLU A 516 -39.56 -13.50 -11.26
N SER A 517 -40.09 -13.17 -10.08
CA SER A 517 -39.36 -12.69 -8.89
C SER A 517 -38.47 -13.77 -8.26
N VAL A 518 -37.42 -13.35 -7.53
CA VAL A 518 -36.67 -14.21 -6.58
C VAL A 518 -37.57 -14.83 -5.51
N GLY A 519 -38.82 -14.36 -5.41
CA GLY A 519 -39.90 -15.06 -4.73
C GLY A 519 -40.02 -16.53 -5.13
N GLU A 520 -39.65 -16.97 -6.35
CA GLU A 520 -39.61 -18.39 -6.72
C GLU A 520 -38.72 -19.28 -5.83
N LEU A 521 -37.83 -18.69 -5.02
CA LEU A 521 -37.08 -19.39 -3.97
C LEU A 521 -37.93 -19.74 -2.73
N HIS A 522 -39.25 -19.54 -2.78
CA HIS A 522 -40.22 -19.91 -1.73
C HIS A 522 -39.79 -21.20 -1.02
N CYS A 523 -39.46 -21.06 0.27
CA CYS A 523 -39.34 -22.17 1.22
C CYS A 523 -38.30 -23.25 0.89
N GLY A 524 -37.12 -22.90 0.37
CA GLY A 524 -35.97 -23.83 0.43
C GLY A 524 -35.59 -24.13 1.89
N PRO A 525 -35.75 -25.36 2.43
CA PRO A 525 -35.61 -25.63 3.86
C PRO A 525 -34.19 -25.42 4.41
N HIS A 526 -33.19 -25.32 3.52
CA HIS A 526 -31.77 -25.20 3.88
C HIS A 526 -31.08 -23.95 3.35
N LEU A 527 -31.82 -23.02 2.71
CA LEU A 527 -31.22 -21.79 2.19
C LEU A 527 -30.80 -20.90 3.36
N THR A 528 -29.49 -20.68 3.50
CA THR A 528 -28.89 -19.88 4.59
C THR A 528 -28.50 -18.47 4.16
N ALA A 529 -28.13 -18.30 2.89
CA ALA A 529 -27.67 -17.03 2.35
C ALA A 529 -28.19 -16.82 0.92
N LEU A 530 -28.73 -15.63 0.68
CA LEU A 530 -29.11 -15.15 -0.64
C LEU A 530 -28.37 -13.84 -0.90
N LEU A 531 -27.58 -13.81 -1.97
CA LEU A 531 -26.84 -12.63 -2.39
C LEU A 531 -27.26 -12.28 -3.83
N THR A 532 -28.02 -11.20 -4.00
CA THR A 532 -28.56 -10.70 -5.28
C THR A 532 -28.01 -9.30 -5.57
N ARG A 533 -26.71 -9.20 -5.86
CA ARG A 533 -26.06 -7.90 -6.10
C ARG A 533 -26.29 -7.40 -7.54
N HIS A 534 -26.55 -6.12 -7.73
CA HIS A 534 -26.77 -5.52 -9.06
C HIS A 534 -27.88 -6.22 -9.87
N CYS A 535 -28.97 -6.62 -9.23
CA CYS A 535 -30.09 -7.31 -9.87
C CYS A 535 -31.31 -6.38 -9.95
N GLU A 536 -31.70 -5.93 -11.14
CA GLU A 536 -32.54 -4.73 -11.31
C GLU A 536 -34.07 -4.98 -11.25
N THR A 537 -34.53 -6.22 -11.15
CA THR A 537 -35.96 -6.55 -11.30
C THR A 537 -36.65 -7.10 -10.04
N GLU A 538 -36.00 -7.09 -8.88
CA GLU A 538 -36.64 -7.53 -7.64
C GLU A 538 -37.64 -6.48 -7.12
N ASN A 539 -38.87 -6.41 -7.63
CA ASN A 539 -39.85 -5.48 -7.01
C ASN A 539 -40.27 -5.92 -5.57
N SER A 540 -40.01 -7.17 -5.18
CA SER A 540 -40.35 -7.64 -3.83
C SER A 540 -39.49 -8.80 -3.35
N LEU A 541 -38.97 -8.68 -2.12
CA LEU A 541 -38.31 -9.77 -1.38
C LEU A 541 -39.32 -10.65 -0.60
N GLY A 542 -40.62 -10.38 -0.71
CA GLY A 542 -41.66 -11.04 0.10
C GLY A 542 -41.76 -12.55 -0.05
N GLY A 543 -41.36 -13.12 -1.20
CA GLY A 543 -41.37 -14.58 -1.39
C GLY A 543 -40.29 -15.34 -0.60
N LEU A 544 -39.40 -14.62 0.08
CA LEU A 544 -38.47 -15.20 1.05
C LEU A 544 -39.08 -15.37 2.45
N ALA A 545 -40.27 -14.79 2.70
CA ALA A 545 -40.96 -14.88 3.97
C ALA A 545 -41.18 -16.36 4.37
N GLY A 546 -40.84 -16.69 5.61
CA GLY A 546 -40.99 -18.05 6.14
C GLY A 546 -39.84 -19.01 5.81
N ALA A 547 -38.75 -18.57 5.17
CA ALA A 547 -37.56 -19.40 4.97
C ALA A 547 -36.90 -19.76 6.33
N PRO A 548 -36.89 -21.04 6.76
CA PRO A 548 -36.58 -21.40 8.14
C PRO A 548 -35.08 -21.30 8.47
N ALA A 549 -34.20 -21.46 7.48
CA ALA A 549 -32.75 -21.47 7.65
C ALA A 549 -32.06 -20.15 7.24
N LEU A 550 -32.81 -19.18 6.70
CA LEU A 550 -32.25 -17.97 6.10
C LEU A 550 -31.65 -17.06 7.18
N GLN A 551 -30.37 -16.73 7.04
CA GLN A 551 -29.61 -15.90 7.98
C GLN A 551 -29.16 -14.57 7.37
N LEU A 552 -28.84 -14.57 6.08
CA LEU A 552 -28.31 -13.42 5.35
C LEU A 552 -29.09 -13.17 4.06
N ILE A 553 -29.54 -11.93 3.90
CA ILE A 553 -30.04 -11.38 2.65
C ILE A 553 -29.11 -10.22 2.27
N ASP A 554 -28.55 -10.27 1.07
CA ASP A 554 -27.76 -9.18 0.50
C ASP A 554 -28.24 -8.86 -0.91
N ALA A 555 -29.15 -7.89 -1.02
CA ALA A 555 -29.70 -7.41 -2.29
C ALA A 555 -29.09 -6.04 -2.66
N SER A 556 -27.81 -5.84 -2.36
CA SER A 556 -27.12 -4.56 -2.64
C SER A 556 -27.22 -4.19 -4.13
N GLU A 557 -27.50 -2.93 -4.42
CA GLU A 557 -27.64 -2.42 -5.81
C GLU A 557 -28.74 -3.16 -6.60
N SER A 558 -29.77 -3.65 -5.93
CA SER A 558 -30.92 -4.30 -6.58
C SER A 558 -32.10 -3.34 -6.81
N GLY A 559 -33.08 -3.80 -7.59
CA GLY A 559 -34.37 -3.14 -7.77
C GLY A 559 -35.39 -3.35 -6.63
N ALA A 560 -34.94 -3.85 -5.47
CA ALA A 560 -35.79 -4.09 -4.28
C ALA A 560 -36.65 -2.87 -3.95
N SER A 561 -37.96 -2.95 -4.14
CA SER A 561 -38.91 -1.88 -3.77
C SER A 561 -39.77 -2.20 -2.55
N THR A 562 -39.97 -3.48 -2.22
CA THR A 562 -40.69 -3.94 -1.02
C THR A 562 -39.99 -5.12 -0.36
N LEU A 563 -40.06 -5.20 0.97
CA LEU A 563 -39.45 -6.30 1.73
C LEU A 563 -40.41 -7.46 1.97
N GLY A 564 -41.72 -7.22 2.00
CA GLY A 564 -42.72 -8.24 2.36
C GLY A 564 -42.55 -8.72 3.81
N GLU A 565 -43.14 -9.85 4.18
CA GLU A 565 -43.21 -10.32 5.58
C GLU A 565 -41.91 -11.01 6.07
N LEU A 566 -40.75 -10.37 5.91
CA LEU A 566 -39.45 -10.95 6.33
C LEU A 566 -39.35 -11.20 7.84
N HIS A 567 -40.18 -10.56 8.66
CA HIS A 567 -40.30 -10.85 10.09
C HIS A 567 -40.71 -12.31 10.38
N HIS A 568 -41.31 -13.02 9.42
CA HIS A 568 -41.60 -14.46 9.52
C HIS A 568 -40.37 -15.37 9.36
N CYS A 569 -39.19 -14.83 9.02
CA CYS A 569 -37.95 -15.61 8.95
C CYS A 569 -37.31 -15.77 10.34
N PRO A 570 -37.37 -16.95 10.98
CA PRO A 570 -37.01 -17.10 12.39
C PRO A 570 -35.51 -16.95 12.68
N ASN A 571 -34.66 -17.14 11.66
CA ASN A 571 -33.20 -17.15 11.79
C ASN A 571 -32.51 -15.99 11.06
N LEU A 572 -33.26 -15.01 10.54
CA LEU A 572 -32.68 -13.89 9.81
C LEU A 572 -31.85 -13.01 10.76
N VAL A 573 -30.56 -12.85 10.45
CA VAL A 573 -29.59 -12.11 11.28
C VAL A 573 -29.18 -10.79 10.62
N THR A 574 -29.03 -10.79 9.30
CA THR A 574 -28.49 -9.63 8.56
C THR A 574 -29.25 -9.39 7.27
N VAL A 575 -29.62 -8.13 7.06
CA VAL A 575 -30.24 -7.65 5.82
C VAL A 575 -29.38 -6.50 5.29
N ARG A 576 -28.87 -6.65 4.07
CA ARG A 576 -28.09 -5.63 3.35
C ARG A 576 -28.82 -5.25 2.07
N LEU A 577 -29.20 -3.98 2.00
CA LEU A 577 -29.95 -3.36 0.92
C LEU A 577 -29.30 -2.05 0.45
N PRO A 578 -27.97 -1.83 0.54
CA PRO A 578 -27.41 -0.57 0.11
C PRO A 578 -27.69 -0.33 -1.37
N ARG A 579 -27.97 0.92 -1.76
CA ARG A 579 -28.26 1.33 -3.15
C ARG A 579 -29.50 0.69 -3.78
N CYS A 580 -30.46 0.23 -2.97
CA CYS A 580 -31.79 -0.14 -3.47
C CYS A 580 -32.64 1.13 -3.67
N MET A 581 -32.52 1.75 -4.84
CA MET A 581 -33.08 3.09 -5.10
C MET A 581 -34.62 3.13 -5.13
N ASP A 582 -35.27 1.99 -5.35
CA ASP A 582 -36.73 1.89 -5.37
C ASP A 582 -37.34 1.53 -4.00
N LEU A 583 -36.51 1.22 -2.99
CA LEU A 583 -36.97 0.89 -1.64
C LEU A 583 -37.40 2.16 -0.90
N GLN A 584 -38.70 2.26 -0.57
CA GLN A 584 -39.27 3.43 0.09
C GLN A 584 -39.61 3.22 1.58
N SER A 585 -39.74 1.98 2.05
CA SER A 585 -40.12 1.65 3.42
C SER A 585 -39.46 0.36 3.88
N LEU A 586 -39.18 0.26 5.18
CA LEU A 586 -38.73 -0.98 5.84
C LEU A 586 -39.88 -1.79 6.46
N GLU A 587 -41.13 -1.49 6.12
CA GLU A 587 -42.27 -2.30 6.53
C GLU A 587 -42.07 -3.78 6.20
N GLY A 588 -42.46 -4.63 7.15
CA GLY A 588 -42.30 -6.08 7.06
C GLY A 588 -41.03 -6.67 7.69
N ILE A 589 -40.05 -5.82 8.09
CA ILE A 589 -38.96 -6.20 9.01
C ILE A 589 -39.37 -6.18 10.50
N PRO A 590 -40.14 -5.17 11.00
CA PRO A 590 -40.44 -5.07 12.42
C PRO A 590 -40.97 -6.37 13.05
N GLY A 591 -40.36 -6.78 14.17
CA GLY A 591 -40.71 -8.03 14.85
C GLY A 591 -39.86 -9.25 14.46
N ALA A 592 -38.87 -9.10 13.56
CA ALA A 592 -37.95 -10.18 13.23
C ALA A 592 -37.15 -10.65 14.49
N PRO A 593 -37.25 -11.94 14.87
CA PRO A 593 -36.86 -12.38 16.22
C PRO A 593 -35.36 -12.44 16.46
N ARG A 594 -34.53 -12.56 15.42
CA ARG A 594 -33.06 -12.72 15.51
C ARG A 594 -32.27 -11.68 14.74
N LEU A 595 -32.93 -10.68 14.16
CA LEU A 595 -32.29 -9.68 13.32
C LEU A 595 -31.35 -8.80 14.15
N GLN A 596 -30.09 -8.70 13.72
CA GLN A 596 -29.05 -7.95 14.44
C GLN A 596 -28.55 -6.72 13.66
N SER A 597 -28.56 -6.78 12.33
CA SER A 597 -27.99 -5.73 11.49
C SER A 597 -28.86 -5.47 10.27
N ILE A 598 -29.15 -4.19 10.02
CA ILE A 598 -29.77 -3.71 8.78
C ILE A 598 -28.86 -2.63 8.21
N ASP A 599 -28.54 -2.78 6.93
CA ASP A 599 -27.89 -1.74 6.13
C ASP A 599 -28.81 -1.40 4.96
N ALA A 600 -29.36 -0.20 4.96
CA ALA A 600 -30.20 0.36 3.91
C ALA A 600 -29.60 1.66 3.35
N SER A 601 -28.28 1.78 3.36
CA SER A 601 -27.56 2.98 2.90
C SER A 601 -27.85 3.32 1.43
N GLU A 602 -27.85 4.59 1.05
CA GLU A 602 -28.06 5.03 -0.33
C GLU A 602 -29.40 4.51 -0.92
N THR A 603 -30.46 4.40 -0.11
CA THR A 603 -31.81 4.01 -0.56
C THR A 603 -32.79 5.20 -0.57
N ALA A 604 -33.98 5.00 -1.13
CA ALA A 604 -35.07 5.98 -1.12
C ALA A 604 -36.02 5.86 0.09
N VAL A 605 -35.57 5.20 1.16
CA VAL A 605 -36.38 4.93 2.36
C VAL A 605 -36.85 6.25 2.98
N GLN A 606 -38.17 6.34 3.21
CA GLN A 606 -38.86 7.46 3.84
C GLN A 606 -39.26 7.11 5.28
N THR A 607 -39.71 5.88 5.50
CA THR A 607 -40.19 5.39 6.80
C THR A 607 -39.45 4.12 7.22
N ILE A 608 -39.04 4.08 8.50
CA ILE A 608 -38.35 2.93 9.09
C ILE A 608 -39.31 1.92 9.76
N GLY A 609 -40.55 2.31 10.07
CA GLY A 609 -41.51 1.49 10.81
C GLY A 609 -41.15 1.30 12.29
N GLU A 610 -41.83 0.37 12.97
CA GLU A 610 -41.66 0.07 14.41
C GLU A 610 -40.44 -0.82 14.71
N LEU A 611 -39.24 -0.46 14.25
CA LEU A 611 -38.03 -1.29 14.41
C LEU A 611 -37.63 -1.54 15.86
N HIS A 612 -38.11 -0.75 16.83
CA HIS A 612 -37.98 -1.04 18.26
C HIS A 612 -38.54 -2.42 18.66
N ARG A 613 -39.42 -3.02 17.85
CA ARG A 613 -39.97 -4.38 18.05
C ARG A 613 -38.98 -5.51 17.73
N CYS A 614 -37.82 -5.20 17.15
CA CYS A 614 -36.76 -6.19 16.89
C CYS A 614 -35.87 -6.36 18.14
N PRO A 615 -35.98 -7.49 18.89
CA PRO A 615 -35.37 -7.61 20.22
C PRO A 615 -33.84 -7.69 20.22
N HIS A 616 -33.23 -7.99 19.08
CA HIS A 616 -31.79 -8.22 18.95
C HIS A 616 -31.08 -7.27 17.98
N LEU A 617 -31.78 -6.23 17.50
CA LEU A 617 -31.23 -5.29 16.54
C LEU A 617 -30.15 -4.42 17.20
N ARG A 618 -28.90 -4.52 16.71
CA ARG A 618 -27.71 -3.85 17.28
C ARG A 618 -27.20 -2.73 16.39
N THR A 619 -27.27 -2.91 15.08
CA THR A 619 -26.66 -2.02 14.08
C THR A 619 -27.68 -1.62 13.04
N LEU A 620 -27.80 -0.31 12.84
CA LEU A 620 -28.64 0.30 11.81
C LEU A 620 -27.83 1.30 11.00
N ILE A 621 -27.87 1.16 9.68
CA ILE A 621 -27.15 2.03 8.75
C ILE A 621 -28.12 2.52 7.68
N PHE A 622 -28.30 3.84 7.61
CA PHE A 622 -29.14 4.62 6.71
C PHE A 622 -28.34 5.73 6.01
N SER A 623 -27.02 5.66 6.02
CA SER A 623 -26.15 6.66 5.40
C SER A 623 -26.65 7.01 3.98
N LYS A 624 -26.74 8.31 3.67
CA LYS A 624 -27.19 8.86 2.38
C LYS A 624 -28.65 8.56 1.98
N CYS A 625 -29.52 8.24 2.94
CA CYS A 625 -30.97 8.16 2.70
C CYS A 625 -31.63 9.54 2.75
N GLY A 626 -31.49 10.34 1.69
CA GLY A 626 -31.95 11.74 1.65
C GLY A 626 -33.46 11.95 1.83
N ARG A 627 -34.29 10.90 1.69
CA ARG A 627 -35.75 10.95 1.88
C ARG A 627 -36.21 10.55 3.29
N LEU A 628 -35.32 10.01 4.12
CA LEU A 628 -35.64 9.61 5.48
C LEU A 628 -35.81 10.85 6.34
N GLU A 629 -37.00 11.09 6.90
CA GLU A 629 -37.30 12.33 7.65
C GLU A 629 -37.32 12.17 9.18
N SER A 630 -37.47 10.95 9.72
CA SER A 630 -37.61 10.70 11.17
C SER A 630 -36.99 9.37 11.61
N LEU A 631 -36.42 9.35 12.82
CA LEU A 631 -35.92 8.14 13.51
C LEU A 631 -36.82 7.67 14.67
N GLU A 632 -38.02 8.24 14.85
CA GLU A 632 -38.90 7.94 15.99
C GLU A 632 -39.24 6.45 16.14
N GLY A 633 -39.30 5.70 15.05
CA GLY A 633 -39.54 4.25 15.05
C GLY A 633 -38.49 3.41 15.81
N LEU A 634 -37.35 4.00 16.16
CA LEU A 634 -36.27 3.39 16.96
C LEU A 634 -36.43 3.59 18.47
N ALA A 635 -37.30 4.49 18.91
CA ALA A 635 -37.41 4.85 20.32
C ALA A 635 -37.70 3.60 21.19
N GLY A 636 -36.84 3.36 22.17
CA GLY A 636 -36.96 2.20 23.06
C GLY A 636 -36.43 0.87 22.50
N ALA A 637 -35.69 0.87 21.39
CA ALA A 637 -35.08 -0.35 20.85
C ALA A 637 -34.11 -1.00 21.87
N PRO A 638 -34.36 -2.26 22.30
CA PRO A 638 -33.76 -2.81 23.51
C PRO A 638 -32.26 -3.16 23.37
N ALA A 639 -31.81 -3.50 22.16
CA ALA A 639 -30.45 -3.99 21.91
C ALA A 639 -29.63 -3.08 20.98
N LEU A 640 -30.13 -1.90 20.63
CA LEU A 640 -29.49 -1.03 19.64
C LEU A 640 -28.21 -0.41 20.20
N HIS A 641 -27.09 -0.54 19.48
CA HIS A 641 -25.77 -0.05 19.88
C HIS A 641 -25.27 1.09 19.00
N PHE A 642 -25.54 1.00 17.69
CA PHE A 642 -25.00 1.91 16.69
C PHE A 642 -26.07 2.29 15.67
N ILE A 643 -26.18 3.60 15.41
CA ILE A 643 -26.99 4.17 14.35
C ILE A 643 -26.07 5.02 13.48
N ASP A 644 -26.07 4.76 12.18
CA ASP A 644 -25.55 5.68 11.17
C ASP A 644 -26.71 6.18 10.33
N ALA A 645 -27.03 7.46 10.47
CA ALA A 645 -28.00 8.18 9.67
C ALA A 645 -27.32 9.39 9.00
N SER A 646 -26.02 9.29 8.71
CA SER A 646 -25.26 10.36 8.05
C SER A 646 -25.82 10.68 6.66
N GLU A 647 -25.70 11.93 6.22
CA GLU A 647 -26.17 12.38 4.89
C GLU A 647 -27.67 12.09 4.61
N THR A 648 -28.52 12.07 5.66
CA THR A 648 -29.97 11.83 5.52
C THR A 648 -30.81 13.11 5.57
N GLY A 649 -32.10 12.99 5.23
CA GLY A 649 -33.09 14.06 5.32
C GLY A 649 -33.71 14.26 6.72
N VAL A 650 -33.14 13.64 7.76
CA VAL A 650 -33.75 13.53 9.09
C VAL A 650 -33.99 14.91 9.70
N ARG A 651 -35.22 15.15 10.17
CA ARG A 651 -35.66 16.39 10.83
C ARG A 651 -35.78 16.21 12.34
N THR A 652 -36.20 15.02 12.78
CA THR A 652 -36.36 14.64 14.18
C THR A 652 -35.74 13.27 14.43
N ILE A 653 -35.04 13.13 15.55
CA ILE A 653 -34.48 11.86 16.00
C ILE A 653 -35.41 11.12 16.97
N GLY A 654 -36.48 11.75 17.47
CA GLY A 654 -37.39 11.16 18.47
C GLY A 654 -36.75 10.93 19.84
N GLU A 655 -37.33 10.06 20.67
CA GLU A 655 -36.89 9.77 22.03
C GLU A 655 -35.75 8.71 22.09
N LEU A 656 -34.65 8.90 21.35
CA LEU A 656 -33.54 7.94 21.31
C LEU A 656 -32.86 7.72 22.67
N HIS A 657 -32.97 8.66 23.61
CA HIS A 657 -32.51 8.49 24.98
C HIS A 657 -33.16 7.28 25.69
N ARG A 658 -34.31 6.79 25.20
CA ARG A 658 -34.98 5.57 25.72
C ARG A 658 -34.32 4.27 25.26
N CYS A 659 -33.36 4.31 24.34
CA CYS A 659 -32.60 3.13 23.92
C CYS A 659 -31.53 2.80 24.97
N PRO A 660 -31.67 1.71 25.75
CA PRO A 660 -30.85 1.48 26.94
C PRO A 660 -29.38 1.14 26.62
N ASN A 661 -29.08 0.70 25.40
CA ASN A 661 -27.77 0.20 24.99
C ASN A 661 -27.09 1.03 23.88
N LEU A 662 -27.68 2.17 23.50
CA LEU A 662 -27.18 2.99 22.40
C LEU A 662 -25.85 3.64 22.79
N LYS A 663 -24.77 3.31 22.06
CA LYS A 663 -23.40 3.76 22.35
C LYS A 663 -22.91 4.85 21.41
N SER A 664 -23.31 4.81 20.16
CA SER A 664 -22.83 5.77 19.16
C SER A 664 -23.91 6.07 18.12
N VAL A 665 -23.97 7.34 17.74
CA VAL A 665 -24.91 7.86 16.76
C VAL A 665 -24.16 8.78 15.80
N ASP A 666 -24.27 8.50 14.52
CA ASP A 666 -23.79 9.37 13.44
C ASP A 666 -24.99 10.01 12.73
N LEU A 667 -25.07 11.33 12.84
CA LEU A 667 -26.06 12.22 12.24
C LEU A 667 -25.36 13.27 11.37
N SER A 668 -24.10 13.04 11.01
CA SER A 668 -23.32 13.98 10.22
C SER A 668 -24.03 14.31 8.91
N LYS A 669 -23.91 15.57 8.45
CA LYS A 669 -24.51 16.08 7.21
C LYS A 669 -26.04 15.96 7.12
N CYS A 670 -26.74 15.80 8.25
CA CYS A 670 -28.20 15.89 8.31
C CYS A 670 -28.64 17.37 8.30
N GLY A 671 -28.56 18.04 7.15
CA GLY A 671 -28.78 19.48 7.02
C GLY A 671 -30.19 19.99 7.36
N ARG A 672 -31.16 19.10 7.63
CA ARG A 672 -32.52 19.44 8.08
C ARG A 672 -32.75 19.24 9.58
N LEU A 673 -31.82 18.58 10.28
CA LEU A 673 -31.92 18.31 11.70
C LEU A 673 -31.63 19.59 12.50
N GLN A 674 -32.59 20.02 13.32
CA GLN A 674 -32.52 21.30 14.04
C GLN A 674 -32.23 21.17 15.54
N SER A 675 -32.38 19.98 16.11
CA SER A 675 -32.16 19.72 17.54
C SER A 675 -31.65 18.30 17.79
N LEU A 676 -30.79 18.14 18.80
CA LEU A 676 -30.32 16.84 19.32
C LEU A 676 -30.95 16.46 20.67
N GLU A 677 -31.96 17.20 21.16
CA GLU A 677 -32.59 16.99 22.47
C GLU A 677 -33.08 15.54 22.70
N GLY A 678 -33.44 14.84 21.63
CA GLY A 678 -33.84 13.44 21.67
C GLY A 678 -32.79 12.47 22.24
N LEU A 679 -31.51 12.87 22.28
CA LEU A 679 -30.39 12.10 22.86
C LEU A 679 -30.12 12.44 24.33
N ALA A 680 -30.70 13.51 24.87
CA ALA A 680 -30.40 13.98 26.21
C ALA A 680 -30.77 12.93 27.27
N GLY A 681 -29.80 12.58 28.12
CA GLY A 681 -29.97 11.55 29.15
C GLY A 681 -29.85 10.10 28.66
N ALA A 682 -29.37 9.86 27.44
CA ALA A 682 -29.12 8.50 26.93
C ALA A 682 -28.11 7.74 27.83
N PRO A 683 -28.47 6.56 28.37
CA PRO A 683 -27.76 5.97 29.50
C PRO A 683 -26.39 5.36 29.15
N GLN A 684 -26.13 5.01 27.89
CA GLN A 684 -24.90 4.35 27.44
C GLN A 684 -24.19 5.08 26.29
N LEU A 685 -24.66 6.27 25.93
CA LEU A 685 -24.16 7.02 24.78
C LEU A 685 -22.76 7.55 25.05
N ARG A 686 -21.82 7.25 24.15
CA ARG A 686 -20.39 7.56 24.26
C ARG A 686 -19.90 8.53 23.19
N SER A 687 -20.44 8.42 21.98
CA SER A 687 -20.03 9.24 20.84
C SER A 687 -21.23 9.75 20.05
N ILE A 688 -21.18 11.02 19.69
CA ILE A 688 -22.16 11.66 18.79
C ILE A 688 -21.37 12.37 17.69
N ASP A 689 -21.65 12.03 16.44
CA ASP A 689 -21.28 12.89 15.32
C ASP A 689 -22.55 13.58 14.80
N ALA A 690 -22.59 14.90 14.88
CA ALA A 690 -23.65 15.74 14.35
C ALA A 690 -23.06 16.89 13.51
N SER A 691 -21.86 16.67 12.94
CA SER A 691 -21.20 17.63 12.05
C SER A 691 -22.07 17.97 10.84
N GLU A 692 -21.93 19.18 10.29
CA GLU A 692 -22.66 19.62 9.10
C GLU A 692 -24.21 19.51 9.23
N THR A 693 -24.75 19.61 10.46
CA THR A 693 -26.20 19.66 10.70
C THR A 693 -26.71 21.11 10.84
N ALA A 694 -28.04 21.28 10.81
CA ALA A 694 -28.68 22.58 11.06
C ALA A 694 -29.07 22.79 12.54
N ALA A 695 -28.42 22.04 13.45
CA ALA A 695 -28.75 22.05 14.86
C ALA A 695 -28.55 23.45 15.47
N ARG A 696 -29.59 23.95 16.14
CA ARG A 696 -29.56 25.21 16.91
C ARG A 696 -29.31 24.97 18.40
N THR A 697 -29.81 23.84 18.88
CA THR A 697 -29.68 23.36 20.26
C THR A 697 -29.33 21.88 20.19
N PHE A 698 -28.73 21.36 21.25
CA PHE A 698 -28.57 19.93 21.45
C PHE A 698 -29.15 19.47 22.80
N GLY A 699 -29.86 20.35 23.52
CA GLY A 699 -30.47 20.04 24.81
C GLY A 699 -29.48 19.85 25.96
N GLU A 700 -29.96 19.21 27.03
CA GLU A 700 -29.19 18.90 28.25
C GLU A 700 -28.28 17.66 28.08
N LEU A 701 -27.42 17.64 27.05
CA LEU A 701 -26.52 16.49 26.80
C LEU A 701 -25.56 16.18 27.95
N HIS A 702 -25.29 17.14 28.84
CA HIS A 702 -24.55 16.89 30.09
C HIS A 702 -25.17 15.79 30.96
N ARG A 703 -26.46 15.46 30.77
CA ARG A 703 -27.15 14.35 31.46
C ARG A 703 -26.78 12.97 30.95
N CYS A 704 -26.05 12.86 29.84
CA CYS A 704 -25.53 11.59 29.34
C CYS A 704 -24.30 11.17 30.17
N PRO A 705 -24.39 10.09 30.99
CA PRO A 705 -23.36 9.78 31.98
C PRO A 705 -22.03 9.30 31.40
N HIS A 706 -22.02 8.80 30.15
CA HIS A 706 -20.84 8.20 29.52
C HIS A 706 -20.41 8.88 28.22
N LEU A 707 -20.93 10.08 27.93
CA LEU A 707 -20.60 10.81 26.70
C LEU A 707 -19.14 11.27 26.77
N LYS A 708 -18.31 10.80 25.83
CA LYS A 708 -16.87 11.07 25.76
C LYS A 708 -16.50 12.02 24.62
N THR A 709 -17.15 11.86 23.47
CA THR A 709 -16.81 12.60 22.25
C THR A 709 -18.06 13.17 21.60
N ILE A 710 -17.98 14.42 21.17
CA ILE A 710 -19.02 15.06 20.39
C ILE A 710 -18.39 15.86 19.24
N ASN A 711 -18.84 15.61 18.01
CA ASN A 711 -18.48 16.37 16.82
C ASN A 711 -19.70 17.20 16.39
N LEU A 712 -19.55 18.51 16.43
CA LEU A 712 -20.50 19.55 16.04
C LEU A 712 -19.94 20.43 14.93
N SER A 713 -18.83 20.03 14.31
CA SER A 713 -18.15 20.82 13.29
C SER A 713 -19.12 21.27 12.19
N LYS A 714 -18.93 22.48 11.65
CA LYS A 714 -19.74 23.07 10.57
C LYS A 714 -21.24 23.22 10.86
N CYS A 715 -21.67 23.15 12.13
CA CYS A 715 -23.03 23.50 12.54
C CYS A 715 -23.21 25.03 12.60
N GLY A 716 -23.32 25.68 11.44
CA GLY A 716 -23.33 27.14 11.35
C GLY A 716 -24.50 27.88 12.03
N ARG A 717 -25.54 27.16 12.45
CA ARG A 717 -26.71 27.71 13.19
C ARG A 717 -26.64 27.52 14.70
N LEU A 718 -25.65 26.78 15.19
CA LEU A 718 -25.45 26.54 16.62
C LEU A 718 -24.92 27.80 17.28
N GLU A 719 -25.60 28.35 18.29
CA GLU A 719 -25.21 29.62 18.91
C GLU A 719 -24.53 29.47 20.29
N SER A 720 -24.70 28.34 20.97
CA SER A 720 -24.14 28.12 22.32
C SER A 720 -23.78 26.65 22.56
N LEU A 721 -22.75 26.44 23.40
CA LEU A 721 -22.32 25.11 23.87
C LEU A 721 -22.74 24.79 25.32
N GLY A 722 -23.53 25.67 25.96
CA GLY A 722 -23.87 25.56 27.39
C GLY A 722 -24.54 24.24 27.82
N GLY A 723 -25.25 23.55 26.93
CA GLY A 723 -25.90 22.27 27.24
C GLY A 723 -24.92 21.12 27.54
N LEU A 724 -23.62 21.29 27.24
CA LEU A 724 -22.55 20.33 27.55
C LEU A 724 -21.91 20.59 28.91
N ALA A 725 -22.20 21.72 29.55
CA ALA A 725 -21.54 22.13 30.80
C ALA A 725 -21.80 21.10 31.91
N GLY A 726 -20.73 20.61 32.52
CA GLY A 726 -20.80 19.59 33.58
C GLY A 726 -20.98 18.15 33.09
N ALA A 727 -20.81 17.88 31.80
CA ALA A 727 -20.82 16.50 31.28
C ALA A 727 -19.71 15.66 31.94
N PRO A 728 -20.05 14.53 32.61
CA PRO A 728 -19.15 13.89 33.56
C PRO A 728 -17.95 13.19 32.93
N GLU A 729 -18.10 12.60 31.74
CA GLU A 729 -17.04 11.85 31.04
C GLU A 729 -16.55 12.53 29.76
N LEU A 730 -16.97 13.76 29.46
CA LEU A 730 -16.68 14.41 28.18
C LEU A 730 -15.19 14.75 28.06
N GLN A 731 -14.54 14.26 27.01
CA GLN A 731 -13.10 14.35 26.79
C GLN A 731 -12.72 15.23 25.59
N SER A 732 -13.52 15.17 24.52
CA SER A 732 -13.25 15.91 23.29
C SER A 732 -14.51 16.54 22.72
N ILE A 733 -14.39 17.81 22.32
CA ILE A 733 -15.42 18.56 21.60
C ILE A 733 -14.78 19.11 20.34
N ASP A 734 -15.36 18.80 19.18
CA ASP A 734 -15.09 19.52 17.94
C ASP A 734 -16.31 20.39 17.62
N ALA A 735 -16.15 21.72 17.69
CA ALA A 735 -17.15 22.70 17.32
C ALA A 735 -16.57 23.69 16.29
N SER A 736 -15.60 23.24 15.48
CA SER A 736 -14.99 24.03 14.41
C SER A 736 -16.03 24.48 13.37
N GLU A 737 -15.83 25.63 12.73
CA GLU A 737 -16.72 26.17 11.68
C GLU A 737 -18.20 26.32 12.12
N THR A 738 -18.47 26.51 13.42
CA THR A 738 -19.83 26.72 13.95
C THR A 738 -20.18 28.20 14.12
N GLY A 739 -21.47 28.47 14.34
CA GLY A 739 -22.00 29.81 14.63
C GLY A 739 -21.93 30.22 16.10
N VAL A 740 -21.17 29.50 16.93
CA VAL A 740 -21.19 29.61 18.39
C VAL A 740 -20.72 31.00 18.81
N ARG A 741 -21.53 31.66 19.67
CA ARG A 741 -21.22 32.95 20.28
C ARG A 741 -20.69 32.80 21.70
N THR A 742 -21.18 31.79 22.42
CA THR A 742 -20.84 31.54 23.83
C THR A 742 -20.50 30.07 24.07
N ILE A 743 -19.42 29.83 24.79
CA ILE A 743 -18.99 28.47 25.18
C ILE A 743 -19.83 27.94 26.36
N GLY A 744 -20.31 28.81 27.24
CA GLY A 744 -20.95 28.42 28.50
C GLY A 744 -19.93 27.99 29.56
N GLU A 745 -20.39 27.42 30.67
CA GLU A 745 -19.54 27.05 31.82
C GLU A 745 -18.81 25.69 31.61
N LEU A 746 -18.13 25.50 30.47
CA LEU A 746 -17.47 24.23 30.14
C LEU A 746 -16.27 23.89 31.05
N HIS A 747 -15.74 24.85 31.80
CA HIS A 747 -14.78 24.57 32.88
C HIS A 747 -15.30 23.55 33.92
N ARG A 748 -16.63 23.35 34.02
CA ARG A 748 -17.25 22.32 34.87
C ARG A 748 -17.10 20.89 34.34
N CYS A 749 -16.65 20.69 33.10
CA CYS A 749 -16.40 19.35 32.55
C CYS A 749 -15.09 18.79 33.11
N PRO A 750 -15.11 17.77 34.00
CA PRO A 750 -13.94 17.35 34.77
C PRO A 750 -12.88 16.62 33.93
N HIS A 751 -13.23 16.15 32.74
CA HIS A 751 -12.36 15.32 31.88
C HIS A 751 -12.10 15.92 30.50
N LEU A 752 -12.51 17.16 30.23
CA LEU A 752 -12.30 17.79 28.92
C LEU A 752 -10.80 18.01 28.68
N THR A 753 -10.26 17.43 27.61
CA THR A 753 -8.82 17.46 27.27
C THR A 753 -8.52 18.23 26.00
N THR A 754 -9.37 18.09 24.98
CA THR A 754 -9.20 18.71 23.66
C THR A 754 -10.46 19.46 23.27
N PHE A 755 -10.29 20.66 22.75
CA PHE A 755 -11.39 21.48 22.31
C PHE A 755 -11.03 22.27 21.04
N ASP A 756 -11.76 22.01 19.96
CA ASP A 756 -11.63 22.72 18.69
C ASP A 756 -12.81 23.67 18.48
N LEU A 757 -12.49 24.94 18.27
CA LEU A 757 -13.37 26.07 17.99
C LEU A 757 -12.83 26.88 16.79
N SER A 758 -11.97 26.27 15.97
CA SER A 758 -11.39 26.92 14.80
C SER A 758 -12.49 27.42 13.87
N LYS A 759 -12.26 28.56 13.22
CA LYS A 759 -13.18 29.21 12.26
C LYS A 759 -14.57 29.56 12.82
N CYS A 760 -14.70 29.67 14.15
CA CYS A 760 -15.92 30.19 14.79
C CYS A 760 -15.93 31.74 14.75
N GLY A 761 -16.30 32.33 13.61
CA GLY A 761 -16.21 33.77 13.39
C GLY A 761 -17.11 34.66 14.27
N ARG A 762 -18.07 34.07 15.01
CA ARG A 762 -18.98 34.80 15.93
C ARG A 762 -18.61 34.64 17.41
N LEU A 763 -17.62 33.82 17.73
CA LEU A 763 -17.18 33.58 19.09
C LEU A 763 -16.34 34.75 19.56
N GLN A 764 -16.71 35.42 20.65
CA GLN A 764 -16.00 36.62 21.14
C GLN A 764 -15.09 36.36 22.36
N SER A 765 -15.39 35.34 23.18
CA SER A 765 -14.68 35.13 24.45
C SER A 765 -14.47 33.65 24.78
N LEU A 766 -13.33 33.34 25.40
CA LEU A 766 -12.97 32.01 25.92
C LEU A 766 -13.13 31.87 27.45
N GLU A 767 -13.68 32.87 28.14
CA GLU A 767 -13.84 32.87 29.62
C GLU A 767 -14.55 31.62 30.17
N GLY A 768 -15.46 31.04 29.40
CA GLY A 768 -16.17 29.81 29.76
C GLY A 768 -15.27 28.59 30.05
N LEU A 769 -14.01 28.62 29.58
CA LEU A 769 -12.99 27.59 29.78
C LEU A 769 -12.05 27.87 30.95
N ALA A 770 -12.11 29.06 31.56
CA ALA A 770 -11.19 29.44 32.63
C ALA A 770 -11.27 28.45 33.80
N GLY A 771 -10.12 27.84 34.14
CA GLY A 771 -10.03 26.85 35.22
C GLY A 771 -10.45 25.42 34.86
N ALA A 772 -10.62 25.09 33.58
CA ALA A 772 -10.88 23.71 33.14
C ALA A 772 -9.76 22.75 33.61
N PRO A 773 -10.06 21.71 34.40
CA PRO A 773 -9.05 21.00 35.21
C PRO A 773 -8.13 20.08 34.40
N GLN A 774 -8.59 19.57 33.25
CA GLN A 774 -7.87 18.58 32.43
C GLN A 774 -7.56 19.07 31.01
N LEU A 775 -7.88 20.33 30.70
CA LEU A 775 -7.76 20.87 29.35
C LEU A 775 -6.28 20.97 28.97
N ARG A 776 -5.91 20.41 27.81
CA ARG A 776 -4.52 20.31 27.33
C ARG A 776 -4.28 21.11 26.05
N SER A 777 -5.25 21.13 25.15
CA SER A 777 -5.13 21.77 23.85
C SER A 777 -6.42 22.50 23.49
N ILE A 778 -6.27 23.74 23.05
CA ILE A 778 -7.34 24.59 22.52
C ILE A 778 -6.92 25.03 21.12
N ASP A 779 -7.80 24.82 20.15
CA ASP A 779 -7.66 25.39 18.80
C ASP A 779 -8.80 26.36 18.54
N VAL A 780 -8.50 27.64 18.39
CA VAL A 780 -9.46 28.69 18.04
C VAL A 780 -9.05 29.40 16.75
N SER A 781 -8.23 28.76 15.93
CA SER A 781 -7.64 29.35 14.73
C SER A 781 -8.70 29.85 13.74
N GLY A 782 -8.63 31.11 13.32
CA GLY A 782 -9.58 31.77 12.41
C GLY A 782 -10.93 32.11 13.06
N SER A 783 -11.03 32.05 14.39
CA SER A 783 -12.23 32.48 15.12
C SER A 783 -12.27 34.01 15.32
N GLY A 784 -13.44 34.51 15.74
CA GLY A 784 -13.65 35.93 16.04
C GLY A 784 -13.27 36.36 17.46
N VAL A 785 -12.50 35.53 18.19
CA VAL A 785 -12.22 35.74 19.62
C VAL A 785 -11.55 37.09 19.82
N GLU A 786 -12.05 37.85 20.79
CA GLU A 786 -11.51 39.12 21.26
C GLU A 786 -10.85 38.94 22.63
N VAL A 787 -11.48 38.16 23.51
CA VAL A 787 -11.07 37.98 24.91
C VAL A 787 -10.66 36.52 25.17
N ILE A 788 -9.37 36.29 25.46
CA ILE A 788 -8.86 34.96 25.84
C ILE A 788 -9.34 34.56 27.25
N GLY A 789 -9.56 35.51 28.16
CA GLY A 789 -9.95 35.24 29.54
C GLY A 789 -8.83 34.62 30.39
N GLU A 790 -9.15 34.20 31.61
CA GLU A 790 -8.17 33.70 32.61
C GLU A 790 -7.71 32.24 32.35
N LEU A 791 -7.30 31.91 31.12
CA LEU A 791 -6.86 30.56 30.74
C LEU A 791 -5.61 30.08 31.47
N HIS A 792 -4.81 30.98 32.04
CA HIS A 792 -3.70 30.63 32.94
C HIS A 792 -4.12 29.76 34.14
N ARG A 793 -5.42 29.78 34.53
CA ARG A 793 -5.97 28.91 35.58
C ARG A 793 -6.08 27.44 35.17
N CYS A 794 -6.00 27.12 33.87
CA CYS A 794 -6.03 25.75 33.35
C CYS A 794 -4.71 25.02 33.63
N GLN A 795 -4.68 24.22 34.70
CA GLN A 795 -3.45 23.62 35.25
C GLN A 795 -2.71 22.64 34.32
N ARG A 796 -3.36 22.16 33.25
CA ARG A 796 -2.79 21.18 32.32
C ARG A 796 -2.70 21.69 30.88
N LEU A 797 -2.95 22.97 30.64
CA LEU A 797 -2.95 23.55 29.30
C LEU A 797 -1.53 23.57 28.75
N THR A 798 -1.31 22.92 27.62
CA THR A 798 0.00 22.75 26.98
C THR A 798 0.13 23.47 25.64
N SER A 799 -0.98 23.65 24.92
CA SER A 799 -0.99 24.24 23.59
C SER A 799 -2.22 25.12 23.40
N VAL A 800 -2.02 26.32 22.87
CA VAL A 800 -3.07 27.24 22.45
C VAL A 800 -2.77 27.72 21.04
N LYS A 801 -3.72 27.52 20.13
CA LYS A 801 -3.64 28.00 18.74
C LYS A 801 -4.69 29.07 18.49
N LEU A 802 -4.21 30.23 18.06
CA LEU A 802 -4.89 31.49 17.81
C LEU A 802 -4.55 32.00 16.39
N GLU A 803 -4.15 31.10 15.47
CA GLU A 803 -3.78 31.49 14.10
C GLU A 803 -4.94 32.28 13.45
N LYS A 804 -4.67 33.38 12.76
CA LYS A 804 -5.68 34.20 12.06
C LYS A 804 -6.82 34.74 12.94
N CYS A 805 -6.61 34.85 14.26
CA CYS A 805 -7.56 35.50 15.17
C CYS A 805 -7.34 37.02 15.17
N VAL A 806 -7.88 37.69 14.15
CA VAL A 806 -7.60 39.12 13.87
C VAL A 806 -8.10 40.09 14.94
N ASN A 807 -9.01 39.66 15.82
CA ASN A 807 -9.59 40.50 16.87
C ASN A 807 -8.87 40.34 18.23
N VAL A 808 -7.98 39.35 18.38
CA VAL A 808 -7.20 39.17 19.62
C VAL A 808 -6.08 40.19 19.62
N GLN A 809 -6.14 41.17 20.53
CA GLN A 809 -5.10 42.19 20.69
C GLN A 809 -4.04 41.79 21.73
N SER A 810 -4.44 41.12 22.82
CA SER A 810 -3.53 40.78 23.93
C SER A 810 -3.52 39.29 24.26
N LEU A 811 -2.32 38.76 24.56
CA LEU A 811 -2.13 37.39 25.05
C LEU A 811 -2.11 37.27 26.60
N ALA A 812 -2.39 38.36 27.33
CA ALA A 812 -2.30 38.41 28.80
C ALA A 812 -3.10 37.32 29.53
N GLY A 813 -4.20 36.84 28.94
CA GLY A 813 -5.00 35.74 29.50
C GLY A 813 -4.24 34.43 29.70
N LEU A 814 -3.13 34.24 28.98
CA LEU A 814 -2.25 33.07 29.05
C LEU A 814 -1.12 33.21 30.07
N ALA A 815 -0.86 34.41 30.58
CA ALA A 815 0.30 34.72 31.41
C ALA A 815 0.32 33.89 32.70
N GLY A 816 1.43 33.21 32.96
CA GLY A 816 1.58 32.36 34.15
C GLY A 816 0.94 30.97 34.04
N ALA A 817 0.50 30.54 32.86
CA ALA A 817 -0.01 29.18 32.65
C ALA A 817 1.08 28.12 32.96
N PRO A 818 0.86 27.19 33.91
CA PRO A 818 1.95 26.41 34.53
C PRO A 818 2.57 25.33 33.62
N GLN A 819 1.85 24.89 32.59
CA GLN A 819 2.27 23.79 31.71
C GLN A 819 2.27 24.19 30.22
N LEU A 820 2.06 25.47 29.92
CA LEU A 820 1.94 25.96 28.54
C LEU A 820 3.30 25.87 27.85
N LYS A 821 3.35 25.17 26.71
CA LYS A 821 4.58 24.93 25.94
C LYS A 821 4.60 25.64 24.59
N LEU A 822 3.43 25.74 23.95
CA LEU A 822 3.26 26.29 22.61
C LEU A 822 2.14 27.32 22.61
N VAL A 823 2.45 28.50 22.09
CA VAL A 823 1.48 29.52 21.68
C VAL A 823 1.69 29.79 20.19
N ASP A 824 0.65 29.56 19.40
CA ASP A 824 0.65 29.88 17.97
C ASP A 824 -0.40 30.96 17.70
N ALA A 825 0.03 32.20 17.56
CA ALA A 825 -0.83 33.35 17.27
C ALA A 825 -0.55 33.93 15.87
N SER A 826 -0.08 33.10 14.94
CA SER A 826 0.33 33.51 13.60
C SER A 826 -0.83 34.16 12.81
N GLY A 827 -0.66 35.36 12.28
CA GLY A 827 -1.66 36.13 11.54
C GLY A 827 -2.79 36.68 12.40
N SER A 828 -2.62 36.70 13.73
CA SER A 828 -3.56 37.32 14.67
C SER A 828 -3.37 38.83 14.74
N GLY A 829 -4.32 39.52 15.38
CA GLY A 829 -4.29 40.98 15.59
C GLY A 829 -3.45 41.43 16.78
N VAL A 830 -2.62 40.54 17.35
CA VAL A 830 -1.92 40.77 18.62
C VAL A 830 -0.98 41.97 18.52
N ASP A 831 -1.09 42.88 19.48
CA ASP A 831 -0.23 44.06 19.64
C ASP A 831 0.58 44.05 20.96
N THR A 832 0.18 43.24 21.95
CA THR A 832 0.93 42.99 23.20
C THR A 832 0.92 41.51 23.59
N LEU A 833 2.04 41.03 24.14
CA LEU A 833 2.23 39.63 24.54
C LEU A 833 1.75 39.36 25.97
N GLY A 834 1.39 40.38 26.76
CA GLY A 834 0.83 40.28 28.09
C GLY A 834 1.66 39.44 29.09
N GLU A 835 2.92 39.78 29.32
CA GLU A 835 3.80 39.10 30.30
C GLU A 835 3.94 37.57 30.09
N LEU A 836 3.93 37.09 28.84
CA LEU A 836 4.05 35.66 28.52
C LEU A 836 5.33 34.99 29.09
N HIS A 837 6.38 35.76 29.38
CA HIS A 837 7.59 35.27 30.06
C HIS A 837 7.31 34.57 31.41
N ARG A 838 6.17 34.88 32.05
CA ARG A 838 5.75 34.26 33.33
C ARG A 838 5.34 32.80 33.19
N CYS A 839 5.18 32.27 31.98
CA CYS A 839 4.88 30.87 31.72
C CYS A 839 6.15 30.00 31.88
N PRO A 840 6.26 29.15 32.93
CA PRO A 840 7.52 28.49 33.29
C PRO A 840 7.96 27.38 32.33
N GLN A 841 7.09 26.92 31.43
CA GLN A 841 7.33 25.82 30.50
C GLN A 841 7.23 26.26 29.03
N LEU A 842 7.09 27.56 28.76
CA LEU A 842 6.88 28.08 27.41
C LEU A 842 8.14 27.86 26.58
N SER A 843 8.02 27.05 25.53
CA SER A 843 9.16 26.59 24.71
C SER A 843 9.15 27.17 23.30
N SER A 844 7.96 27.43 22.75
CA SER A 844 7.81 27.95 21.39
C SER A 844 6.67 28.97 21.33
N VAL A 845 6.98 30.10 20.71
CA VAL A 845 6.03 31.17 20.42
C VAL A 845 6.10 31.44 18.92
N LYS A 846 4.95 31.33 18.24
CA LYS A 846 4.81 31.64 16.83
C LYS A 846 3.86 32.82 16.65
N LEU A 847 4.34 33.82 15.95
CA LEU A 847 3.76 35.15 15.78
C LEU A 847 3.99 35.63 14.33
N GLU A 848 4.11 34.68 13.38
CA GLU A 848 4.24 34.98 11.96
C GLU A 848 3.09 35.90 11.54
N LYS A 849 3.31 36.93 10.71
CA LYS A 849 2.25 37.85 10.21
C LYS A 849 1.49 38.63 11.29
N CYS A 850 2.03 38.79 12.50
CA CYS A 850 1.46 39.70 13.51
C CYS A 850 1.89 41.14 13.21
N ILE A 851 1.14 41.84 12.37
CA ILE A 851 1.53 43.16 11.85
C ILE A 851 1.41 44.32 12.86
N ASN A 852 0.66 44.14 13.95
CA ASN A 852 0.45 45.18 14.96
C ASN A 852 1.48 45.11 16.11
N LEU A 853 2.23 44.01 16.23
CA LEU A 853 3.17 43.79 17.31
C LEU A 853 4.51 44.47 17.00
N GLN A 854 4.88 45.47 17.80
CA GLN A 854 6.07 46.30 17.57
C GLN A 854 7.31 45.91 18.41
N SER A 855 7.13 45.29 19.59
CA SER A 855 8.22 44.88 20.49
C SER A 855 8.05 43.46 21.06
N LEU A 856 9.17 42.78 21.36
CA LEU A 856 9.22 41.49 22.09
C LEU A 856 9.79 41.61 23.51
N ASP A 857 9.94 42.83 24.04
CA ASP A 857 10.48 43.07 25.40
C ASP A 857 9.78 42.22 26.48
N GLU A 858 8.48 42.00 26.33
CA GLU A 858 7.66 41.22 27.26
C GLU A 858 7.97 39.71 27.28
N LEU A 859 8.81 39.20 26.36
CA LEU A 859 9.34 37.83 26.37
C LEU A 859 10.71 37.72 27.04
N ALA A 860 11.34 38.84 27.41
CA ALA A 860 12.58 38.81 28.16
C ALA A 860 12.43 37.97 29.44
N ASP A 861 13.50 37.28 29.83
CA ASP A 861 13.55 36.37 30.99
C ASP A 861 12.67 35.10 30.90
N ALA A 862 12.08 34.78 29.74
CA ALA A 862 11.31 33.54 29.58
C ALA A 862 12.20 32.30 29.82
N PRO A 863 11.95 31.46 30.85
CA PRO A 863 12.95 30.55 31.40
C PRO A 863 13.25 29.32 30.51
N GLN A 864 12.31 28.94 29.64
CA GLN A 864 12.38 27.74 28.81
C GLN A 864 12.17 28.03 27.32
N LEU A 865 12.15 29.29 26.91
CA LEU A 865 11.84 29.69 25.55
C LEU A 865 12.99 29.30 24.62
N GLN A 866 12.72 28.46 23.62
CA GLN A 866 13.71 27.91 22.70
C GLN A 866 13.59 28.46 21.28
N CYS A 867 12.37 28.69 20.82
CA CYS A 867 12.09 29.07 19.44
C CYS A 867 11.07 30.20 19.37
N ILE A 868 11.41 31.25 18.63
CA ILE A 868 10.54 32.38 18.32
C ILE A 868 10.43 32.50 16.80
N ASP A 869 9.20 32.49 16.28
CA ASP A 869 8.93 32.74 14.86
C ASP A 869 8.11 34.02 14.68
N MET A 870 8.72 35.05 14.12
CA MET A 870 8.16 36.39 13.91
C MET A 870 8.13 36.76 12.43
N SER A 871 8.22 35.78 11.55
CA SER A 871 8.34 36.01 10.11
C SER A 871 7.15 36.83 9.57
N GLU A 872 7.40 37.80 8.70
CA GLU A 872 6.40 38.70 8.10
C GLU A 872 5.60 39.54 9.13
N SER A 873 6.16 39.79 10.32
CA SER A 873 5.54 40.62 11.37
C SER A 873 5.92 42.11 11.30
N GLY A 874 5.19 42.95 12.06
CA GLY A 874 5.40 44.39 12.13
C GLY A 874 6.46 44.85 13.14
N ILE A 875 7.33 43.93 13.59
CA ILE A 875 8.27 44.18 14.69
C ILE A 875 9.26 45.29 14.34
N GLU A 876 9.43 46.24 15.25
CA GLU A 876 10.38 47.36 15.15
C GLU A 876 11.60 47.11 16.07
N MET A 877 11.39 46.47 17.22
CA MET A 877 12.43 46.21 18.22
C MET A 877 12.36 44.77 18.76
N ILE A 878 13.50 44.09 18.84
CA ILE A 878 13.59 42.74 19.43
C ILE A 878 13.51 42.78 20.96
N GLY A 879 13.99 43.85 21.59
CA GLY A 879 14.08 43.93 23.04
C GLY A 879 15.21 43.10 23.66
N GLU A 880 15.20 42.91 24.98
CA GLU A 880 16.28 42.23 25.73
C GLU A 880 16.23 40.67 25.65
N LEU A 881 16.02 40.09 24.48
CA LEU A 881 15.89 38.62 24.31
C LEU A 881 17.16 37.83 24.65
N HIS A 882 18.33 38.46 24.69
CA HIS A 882 19.56 37.84 25.20
C HIS A 882 19.44 37.32 26.64
N ARG A 883 18.45 37.79 27.41
CA ARG A 883 18.15 37.33 28.77
C ARG A 883 17.43 35.97 28.81
N CYS A 884 16.95 35.46 27.67
CA CYS A 884 16.32 34.14 27.59
C CYS A 884 17.39 33.02 27.63
N PRO A 885 17.48 32.21 28.71
CA PRO A 885 18.62 31.31 28.92
C PRO A 885 18.65 30.10 27.98
N GLN A 886 17.53 29.76 27.34
CA GLN A 886 17.38 28.57 26.50
C GLN A 886 17.07 28.90 25.03
N LEU A 887 17.16 30.18 24.62
CA LEU A 887 16.79 30.59 23.27
C LEU A 887 17.80 30.05 22.25
N THR A 888 17.33 29.23 21.31
CA THR A 888 18.17 28.55 20.31
C THR A 888 17.97 29.05 18.89
N SER A 889 16.76 29.49 18.55
CA SER A 889 16.39 29.87 17.19
C SER A 889 15.43 31.05 17.18
N VAL A 890 15.74 32.04 16.35
CA VAL A 890 14.92 33.23 16.13
C VAL A 890 14.74 33.46 14.63
N LYS A 891 13.49 33.49 14.17
CA LYS A 891 13.14 33.78 12.78
C LYS A 891 12.42 35.13 12.68
N LEU A 892 12.93 35.97 11.81
CA LEU A 892 12.59 37.37 11.57
C LEU A 892 12.49 37.64 10.06
N GLU A 893 12.18 36.60 9.26
CA GLU A 893 12.10 36.74 7.80
C GLU A 893 11.11 37.86 7.44
N LYS A 894 11.44 38.75 6.50
CA LYS A 894 10.58 39.84 6.01
C LYS A 894 10.02 40.78 7.10
N CYS A 895 10.71 40.93 8.22
CA CYS A 895 10.40 41.97 9.21
C CYS A 895 10.92 43.33 8.72
N ILE A 896 10.18 43.99 7.83
CA ILE A 896 10.66 45.17 7.10
C ILE A 896 10.89 46.42 7.96
N ASN A 897 10.26 46.50 9.14
CA ASN A 897 10.39 47.64 10.05
C ASN A 897 11.51 47.44 11.08
N LEU A 898 12.09 46.24 11.17
CA LEU A 898 13.13 45.91 12.12
C LEU A 898 14.46 46.48 11.66
N GLN A 899 15.06 47.38 12.43
CA GLN A 899 16.32 48.03 12.07
C GLN A 899 17.56 47.33 12.67
N SER A 900 17.46 46.76 13.88
CA SER A 900 18.63 46.23 14.59
C SER A 900 18.40 44.84 15.20
N LEU A 901 19.44 44.00 15.15
CA LEU A 901 19.48 42.71 15.86
C LEU A 901 20.15 42.78 17.25
N ALA A 902 20.54 43.96 17.72
CA ALA A 902 21.31 44.15 18.96
C ALA A 902 20.68 43.52 20.21
N GLY A 903 19.35 43.41 20.26
CA GLY A 903 18.61 42.75 21.35
C GLY A 903 18.96 41.27 21.59
N LEU A 904 19.54 40.61 20.58
CA LEU A 904 20.00 39.21 20.65
C LEU A 904 21.45 39.07 21.14
N ALA A 905 22.21 40.16 21.21
CA ALA A 905 23.64 40.13 21.51
C ALA A 905 23.91 39.53 22.91
N GLY A 906 24.74 38.49 22.95
CA GLY A 906 25.08 37.78 24.19
C GLY A 906 24.11 36.68 24.61
N ALA A 907 23.13 36.30 23.76
CA ALA A 907 22.23 35.19 24.05
C ALA A 907 22.99 33.86 24.22
N PRO A 908 22.86 33.16 25.37
CA PRO A 908 23.81 32.11 25.77
C PRO A 908 23.71 30.81 24.97
N GLN A 909 22.55 30.50 24.38
CA GLN A 909 22.28 29.26 23.66
C GLN A 909 21.84 29.48 22.20
N LEU A 910 21.91 30.72 21.70
CA LEU A 910 21.40 31.06 20.38
C LEU A 910 22.29 30.44 19.30
N GLN A 911 21.70 29.64 18.43
CA GLN A 911 22.42 28.88 17.39
C GLN A 911 22.12 29.39 15.98
N CYS A 912 20.88 29.84 15.72
CA CYS A 912 20.42 30.22 14.39
C CYS A 912 19.60 31.51 14.44
N ILE A 913 19.93 32.43 13.53
CA ILE A 913 19.15 33.64 13.26
C ILE A 913 18.79 33.66 11.78
N ASP A 914 17.50 33.80 11.48
CA ASP A 914 17.02 34.01 10.11
C ASP A 914 16.33 35.37 10.01
N ALA A 915 17.02 36.39 9.53
CA ALA A 915 16.50 37.74 9.32
C ALA A 915 16.38 38.08 7.83
N SER A 916 16.21 37.06 6.98
CA SER A 916 16.17 37.22 5.52
C SER A 916 15.02 38.13 5.08
N GLY A 917 15.29 39.15 4.28
CA GLY A 917 14.32 40.13 3.77
C GLY A 917 13.85 41.15 4.80
N SER A 918 14.48 41.20 5.98
CA SER A 918 14.18 42.19 7.02
C SER A 918 14.77 43.57 6.68
N GLY A 919 14.32 44.60 7.41
CA GLY A 919 14.78 45.98 7.28
C GLY A 919 16.12 46.28 7.98
N VAL A 920 16.81 45.25 8.48
CA VAL A 920 17.96 45.39 9.39
C VAL A 920 19.10 46.13 8.70
N ASP A 921 19.65 47.13 9.38
CA ASP A 921 20.80 47.94 8.95
C ASP A 921 22.04 47.74 9.85
N THR A 922 21.87 47.30 11.09
CA THR A 922 22.95 46.90 12.03
C THR A 922 22.66 45.54 12.66
N LEU A 923 23.69 44.71 12.76
CA LEU A 923 23.61 43.40 13.42
C LEU A 923 23.74 43.54 14.95
N GLY A 924 24.36 44.61 15.44
CA GLY A 924 24.78 44.76 16.83
C GLY A 924 25.89 43.78 17.19
N GLU A 925 26.28 43.72 18.46
CA GLU A 925 27.39 42.89 18.96
C GLU A 925 27.09 41.36 18.97
N LEU A 926 26.57 40.78 17.88
CA LEU A 926 26.21 39.35 17.77
C LEU A 926 27.39 38.40 17.96
N HIS A 927 28.62 38.85 17.74
CA HIS A 927 29.83 38.08 18.07
C HIS A 927 29.90 37.66 19.55
N ARG A 928 29.17 38.36 20.44
CA ARG A 928 29.05 38.01 21.86
C ARG A 928 28.19 36.76 22.12
N CYS A 929 27.47 36.24 21.13
CA CYS A 929 26.69 35.01 21.25
C CYS A 929 27.60 33.77 21.16
N PRO A 930 27.82 33.02 22.26
CA PRO A 930 28.85 31.98 22.32
C PRO A 930 28.55 30.73 21.48
N GLN A 931 27.30 30.50 21.09
CA GLN A 931 26.85 29.29 20.37
C GLN A 931 26.32 29.60 18.96
N LEU A 932 26.42 30.85 18.49
CA LEU A 932 25.84 31.26 17.20
C LEU A 932 26.57 30.56 16.06
N SER A 933 25.84 29.73 15.30
CA SER A 933 26.39 28.86 14.26
C SER A 933 25.99 29.29 12.85
N SER A 934 24.79 29.86 12.68
CA SER A 934 24.27 30.26 11.38
C SER A 934 23.51 31.57 11.47
N VAL A 935 23.81 32.46 10.52
CA VAL A 935 23.16 33.76 10.37
C VAL A 935 22.72 33.91 8.92
N LYS A 936 21.42 34.03 8.70
CA LYS A 936 20.84 34.31 7.38
C LYS A 936 20.28 35.72 7.34
N LEU A 937 20.71 36.46 6.33
CA LEU A 937 20.53 37.88 6.10
C LEU A 937 20.24 38.10 4.60
N GLU A 938 19.68 37.11 3.90
CA GLU A 938 19.41 37.24 2.47
C GLU A 938 18.48 38.43 2.21
N LYS A 939 18.75 39.26 1.21
CA LYS A 939 17.91 40.41 0.81
C LYS A 939 17.66 41.45 1.92
N CYS A 940 18.58 41.63 2.85
CA CYS A 940 18.60 42.75 3.79
C CYS A 940 19.16 43.99 3.08
N ILE A 941 18.28 44.77 2.46
CA ILE A 941 18.67 45.86 1.54
C ILE A 941 19.29 47.07 2.23
N ASN A 942 19.13 47.22 3.55
CA ASN A 942 19.70 48.33 4.32
C ASN A 942 21.03 47.95 5.00
N LEU A 943 21.37 46.66 5.05
CA LEU A 943 22.59 46.19 5.70
C LEU A 943 23.80 46.44 4.80
N GLN A 944 24.74 47.25 5.28
CA GLN A 944 25.95 47.65 4.54
C GLN A 944 27.23 46.97 5.04
N SER A 945 27.27 46.50 6.29
CA SER A 945 28.48 45.92 6.89
C SER A 945 28.20 44.62 7.65
N LEU A 946 29.16 43.70 7.62
CA LEU A 946 29.21 42.49 8.45
C LEU A 946 30.27 42.57 9.58
N ASP A 947 30.89 43.74 9.80
CA ASP A 947 32.00 43.92 10.76
C ASP A 947 31.67 43.39 12.16
N GLU A 948 30.42 43.56 12.59
CA GLU A 948 29.97 43.21 13.95
C GLU A 948 29.87 41.70 14.21
N LEU A 949 30.04 40.86 13.17
CA LEU A 949 30.16 39.40 13.26
C LEU A 949 31.62 38.94 13.45
N ALA A 950 32.61 39.83 13.32
CA ALA A 950 34.01 39.48 13.56
C ALA A 950 34.18 38.90 14.98
N ASP A 951 35.11 37.96 15.13
CA ASP A 951 35.37 37.23 16.39
C ASP A 951 34.24 36.30 16.90
N ALA A 952 33.17 36.06 16.12
CA ALA A 952 32.11 35.15 16.54
C ALA A 952 32.64 33.70 16.72
N PRO A 953 32.59 33.12 17.93
CA PRO A 953 33.41 31.96 18.30
C PRO A 953 32.97 30.63 17.66
N GLN A 954 31.70 30.51 17.29
CA GLN A 954 31.11 29.28 16.74
C GLN A 954 30.44 29.48 15.38
N LEU A 955 30.59 30.66 14.76
CA LEU A 955 29.89 30.98 13.52
C LEU A 955 30.44 30.13 12.37
N GLN A 956 29.58 29.34 11.74
CA GLN A 956 29.94 28.40 10.67
C GLN A 956 29.44 28.85 9.29
N SER A 957 28.29 29.50 9.23
CA SER A 957 27.65 29.88 7.97
C SER A 957 27.02 31.27 8.02
N ILE A 958 27.35 32.09 7.01
CA ILE A 958 26.74 33.38 6.75
C ILE A 958 26.11 33.34 5.36
N ASP A 959 24.83 33.71 5.25
CA ASP A 959 24.16 33.92 3.97
C ASP A 959 23.58 35.33 3.93
N ALA A 960 24.21 36.25 3.21
CA ALA A 960 23.76 37.63 3.02
C ALA A 960 23.46 37.91 1.53
N SER A 961 23.01 36.88 0.81
CA SER A 961 22.74 36.96 -0.63
C SER A 961 21.65 37.97 -0.97
N GLY A 962 21.92 38.89 -1.90
CA GLY A 962 21.01 39.93 -2.36
C GLY A 962 20.90 41.13 -1.42
N SER A 963 21.78 41.25 -0.43
CA SER A 963 21.87 42.37 0.50
C SER A 963 22.81 43.47 -0.02
N SER A 964 22.76 44.66 0.57
CA SER A 964 23.54 45.82 0.14
C SER A 964 24.93 45.90 0.81
N ILE A 965 25.56 44.75 1.06
CA ILE A 965 26.83 44.67 1.77
C ILE A 965 27.93 45.36 0.96
N GLU A 966 28.61 46.32 1.58
CA GLU A 966 29.78 47.05 1.07
C GLU A 966 31.06 46.56 1.73
N VAL A 967 31.01 46.28 3.04
CA VAL A 967 32.17 45.93 3.88
C VAL A 967 31.92 44.60 4.58
N LEU A 968 32.88 43.67 4.49
CA LEU A 968 32.81 42.38 5.19
C LEU A 968 33.36 42.43 6.61
N GLY A 969 34.34 43.29 6.87
CA GLY A 969 35.08 43.31 8.14
C GLY A 969 36.12 42.22 8.28
N GLU A 970 36.66 42.08 9.48
CA GLU A 970 37.69 41.08 9.81
C GLU A 970 37.07 39.69 10.07
N LEU A 971 36.29 39.16 9.12
CA LEU A 971 35.65 37.84 9.21
C LEU A 971 36.65 36.68 9.20
N ASP A 972 37.89 36.92 8.78
CA ASP A 972 39.01 35.99 8.91
C ASP A 972 39.29 35.62 10.38
N ARG A 973 38.90 36.47 11.34
CA ARG A 973 39.01 36.21 12.78
C ARG A 973 37.98 35.20 13.31
N CYS A 974 36.96 34.82 12.53
CA CYS A 974 35.97 33.83 12.93
C CYS A 974 36.55 32.39 12.84
N PRO A 975 36.79 31.69 13.97
CA PRO A 975 37.57 30.46 14.00
C PRO A 975 36.87 29.24 13.39
N GLN A 976 35.53 29.29 13.25
CA GLN A 976 34.71 28.18 12.74
C GLN A 976 34.05 28.47 11.38
N LEU A 977 34.28 29.65 10.79
CA LEU A 977 33.57 30.08 9.59
C LEU A 977 33.93 29.18 8.40
N SER A 978 32.93 28.51 7.84
CA SER A 978 33.09 27.48 6.82
C SER A 978 32.44 27.83 5.49
N SER A 979 31.34 28.59 5.51
CA SER A 979 30.60 28.96 4.31
C SER A 979 30.13 30.41 4.38
N VAL A 980 30.42 31.16 3.32
CA VAL A 980 29.96 32.54 3.13
C VAL A 980 29.28 32.65 1.78
N LYS A 981 28.02 33.11 1.77
CA LYS A 981 27.25 33.39 0.56
C LYS A 981 26.85 34.85 0.53
N LEU A 982 27.17 35.49 -0.58
CA LEU A 982 27.07 36.92 -0.85
C LEU A 982 26.62 37.11 -2.32
N GLU A 983 25.81 36.19 -2.83
CA GLU A 983 25.31 36.27 -4.21
C GLU A 983 24.58 37.60 -4.43
N LYS A 984 24.76 38.25 -5.57
CA LYS A 984 24.08 39.51 -5.93
C LYS A 984 24.30 40.69 -4.98
N CYS A 985 25.38 40.70 -4.19
CA CYS A 985 25.82 41.86 -3.41
C CYS A 985 26.54 42.87 -4.34
N ILE A 986 25.79 43.70 -5.07
CA ILE A 986 26.33 44.54 -6.15
C ILE A 986 27.27 45.66 -5.68
N HIS A 987 27.21 46.04 -4.39
CA HIS A 987 28.04 47.10 -3.82
C HIS A 987 29.34 46.57 -3.16
N LEU A 988 29.48 45.25 -3.03
CA LEU A 988 30.66 44.63 -2.43
C LEU A 988 31.84 44.67 -3.40
N GLN A 989 32.86 45.47 -3.10
CA GLN A 989 34.03 45.65 -3.98
C GLN A 989 35.22 44.74 -3.64
N SER A 990 35.36 44.28 -2.38
CA SER A 990 36.54 43.53 -1.94
C SER A 990 36.20 42.36 -1.02
N LEU A 991 36.93 41.25 -1.19
CA LEU A 991 36.88 40.07 -0.31
C LEU A 991 38.03 40.01 0.70
N ALA A 992 38.80 41.09 0.87
CA ALA A 992 39.97 41.13 1.76
C ALA A 992 39.66 40.69 3.20
N GLY A 993 38.43 40.97 3.69
CA GLY A 993 37.95 40.56 5.01
C GLY A 993 37.83 39.06 5.27
N LEU A 994 37.94 38.23 4.23
CA LEU A 994 37.95 36.76 4.36
C LEU A 994 39.36 36.16 4.30
N ALA A 995 40.38 36.98 4.00
CA ALA A 995 41.72 36.50 3.74
C ALA A 995 42.36 35.90 5.00
N GLY A 996 42.67 34.59 4.96
CA GLY A 996 43.28 33.88 6.08
C GLY A 996 42.29 33.20 7.02
N ALA A 997 40.99 33.18 6.71
CA ALA A 997 39.97 32.48 7.50
C ALA A 997 40.31 30.98 7.66
N PRO A 998 40.46 30.44 8.88
CA PRO A 998 41.14 29.18 9.14
C PRO A 998 40.38 27.92 8.68
N LYS A 999 39.03 28.00 8.62
CA LYS A 999 38.15 26.87 8.25
C LYS A 999 37.25 27.15 7.06
N LEU A 1000 37.46 28.26 6.36
CA LEU A 1000 36.59 28.67 5.25
C LEU A 1000 36.75 27.70 4.09
N LYS A 1001 35.64 27.06 3.69
CA LYS A 1001 35.59 26.05 2.62
C LYS A 1001 34.92 26.55 1.35
N SER A 1002 33.84 27.32 1.50
CA SER A 1002 33.05 27.77 0.36
C SER A 1002 32.75 29.25 0.41
N VAL A 1003 33.01 29.94 -0.70
CA VAL A 1003 32.63 31.34 -0.91
C VAL A 1003 31.80 31.44 -2.19
N ASP A 1004 30.57 31.94 -2.07
CA ASP A 1004 29.71 32.21 -3.22
C ASP A 1004 29.43 33.71 -3.29
N VAL A 1005 29.96 34.38 -4.31
CA VAL A 1005 29.77 35.82 -4.55
C VAL A 1005 29.17 36.05 -5.94
N SER A 1006 28.44 35.08 -6.47
CA SER A 1006 27.91 35.11 -7.83
C SER A 1006 27.01 36.33 -8.07
N GLY A 1007 27.27 37.11 -9.12
CA GLY A 1007 26.53 38.32 -9.47
C GLY A 1007 26.81 39.53 -8.57
N SER A 1008 27.86 39.49 -7.74
CA SER A 1008 28.29 40.60 -6.88
C SER A 1008 29.20 41.61 -7.63
N GLY A 1009 29.44 42.75 -7.00
CA GLY A 1009 30.28 43.84 -7.54
C GLY A 1009 31.79 43.67 -7.32
N VAL A 1010 32.27 42.48 -6.94
CA VAL A 1010 33.64 42.26 -6.44
C VAL A 1010 34.68 42.60 -7.51
N GLU A 1011 35.59 43.50 -7.16
CA GLU A 1011 36.74 43.92 -7.98
C GLU A 1011 38.03 43.23 -7.55
N THR A 1012 38.23 43.08 -6.23
CA THR A 1012 39.46 42.56 -5.64
C THR A 1012 39.20 41.38 -4.72
N LEU A 1013 39.99 40.31 -4.88
CA LEU A 1013 39.87 39.09 -4.10
C LEU A 1013 40.65 39.12 -2.77
N GLY A 1014 41.45 40.16 -2.51
CA GLY A 1014 42.41 40.15 -1.40
C GLY A 1014 43.42 39.00 -1.49
N GLU A 1015 43.94 38.54 -0.35
CA GLU A 1015 44.86 37.39 -0.25
C GLU A 1015 44.12 36.09 0.12
N LEU A 1016 43.01 35.77 -0.57
CA LEU A 1016 42.22 34.54 -0.34
C LEU A 1016 43.03 33.23 -0.45
N CYS A 1017 44.16 33.24 -1.16
CA CYS A 1017 45.11 32.12 -1.19
C CYS A 1017 45.64 31.72 0.19
N ARG A 1018 45.55 32.61 1.20
CA ARG A 1018 45.94 32.34 2.58
C ARG A 1018 44.91 31.50 3.36
N CYS A 1019 43.70 31.28 2.82
CA CYS A 1019 42.70 30.41 3.44
C CYS A 1019 43.10 28.93 3.26
N PRO A 1020 43.48 28.21 4.34
CA PRO A 1020 44.10 26.90 4.22
C PRO A 1020 43.14 25.78 3.80
N GLN A 1021 41.83 25.99 3.93
CA GLN A 1021 40.78 24.99 3.67
C GLN A 1021 39.80 25.39 2.57
N LEU A 1022 40.10 26.42 1.77
CA LEU A 1022 39.18 26.91 0.75
C LEU A 1022 39.07 25.91 -0.40
N GLU A 1023 37.92 25.24 -0.51
CA GLU A 1023 37.64 24.14 -1.45
C GLU A 1023 36.89 24.64 -2.70
N SER A 1024 35.95 25.59 -2.54
CA SER A 1024 35.08 26.05 -3.62
C SER A 1024 34.89 27.56 -3.61
N VAL A 1025 35.00 28.20 -4.78
CA VAL A 1025 34.67 29.62 -4.95
C VAL A 1025 33.86 29.85 -6.21
N LYS A 1026 32.79 30.66 -6.12
CA LYS A 1026 31.95 31.01 -7.26
C LYS A 1026 31.87 32.53 -7.43
N PHE A 1027 32.20 32.96 -8.62
CA PHE A 1027 32.20 34.33 -9.13
C PHE A 1027 31.33 34.49 -10.37
N GLN A 1028 30.36 33.59 -10.59
CA GLN A 1028 29.54 33.63 -11.80
C GLN A 1028 28.86 34.99 -11.92
N GLY A 1029 28.98 35.69 -13.05
CA GLY A 1029 28.35 37.00 -13.26
C GLY A 1029 29.03 38.19 -12.57
N CYS A 1030 30.24 38.04 -12.01
CA CYS A 1030 31.00 39.15 -11.43
C CYS A 1030 31.71 39.98 -12.53
N THR A 1031 31.01 40.95 -13.11
CA THR A 1031 31.54 41.74 -14.25
C THR A 1031 32.66 42.72 -13.89
N ASN A 1032 32.84 43.06 -12.61
CA ASN A 1032 33.92 43.97 -12.20
C ASN A 1032 35.25 43.23 -11.92
N LEU A 1033 35.22 41.89 -11.84
CA LEU A 1033 36.37 41.08 -11.49
C LEU A 1033 37.29 40.86 -12.71
N GLN A 1034 38.40 41.61 -12.79
CA GLN A 1034 39.33 41.52 -13.93
C GLN A 1034 40.49 40.53 -13.71
N SER A 1035 40.83 40.21 -12.46
CA SER A 1035 42.02 39.43 -12.09
C SER A 1035 41.74 38.44 -10.97
N LEU A 1036 42.29 37.22 -11.11
CA LEU A 1036 42.22 36.15 -10.09
C LEU A 1036 43.50 36.04 -9.24
N ALA A 1037 44.38 37.05 -9.27
CA ALA A 1037 45.69 36.99 -8.61
C ALA A 1037 45.61 36.63 -7.11
N GLY A 1038 44.55 37.05 -6.41
CA GLY A 1038 44.33 36.74 -4.99
C GLY A 1038 44.12 35.26 -4.66
N LEU A 1039 43.90 34.40 -5.66
CA LEU A 1039 43.77 32.94 -5.51
C LEU A 1039 45.06 32.19 -5.88
N ALA A 1040 46.09 32.87 -6.37
CA ALA A 1040 47.34 32.24 -6.78
C ALA A 1040 47.97 31.48 -5.60
N GLY A 1041 48.11 30.16 -5.75
CA GLY A 1041 48.69 29.31 -4.71
C GLY A 1041 47.70 28.83 -3.63
N ALA A 1042 46.39 28.95 -3.83
CA ALA A 1042 45.39 28.45 -2.89
C ALA A 1042 45.52 26.91 -2.71
N PRO A 1043 45.81 26.40 -1.51
CA PRO A 1043 46.34 25.05 -1.32
C PRO A 1043 45.32 23.92 -1.50
N GLN A 1044 44.03 24.20 -1.26
CA GLN A 1044 42.94 23.20 -1.26
C GLN A 1044 41.82 23.52 -2.25
N LEU A 1045 42.00 24.51 -3.13
CA LEU A 1045 40.95 24.95 -4.05
C LEU A 1045 40.68 23.88 -5.12
N GLN A 1046 39.48 23.31 -5.11
CA GLN A 1046 39.05 22.24 -6.01
C GLN A 1046 38.10 22.72 -7.11
N SER A 1047 37.20 23.64 -6.79
CA SER A 1047 36.17 24.13 -7.70
C SER A 1047 36.18 25.64 -7.80
N ILE A 1048 36.23 26.15 -9.04
CA ILE A 1048 36.03 27.57 -9.32
C ILE A 1048 35.04 27.77 -10.47
N ASP A 1049 34.10 28.70 -10.28
CA ASP A 1049 33.20 29.17 -11.32
C ASP A 1049 33.41 30.67 -11.55
N VAL A 1050 33.86 31.04 -12.75
CA VAL A 1050 34.05 32.44 -13.18
C VAL A 1050 33.18 32.77 -14.39
N SER A 1051 32.17 31.94 -14.68
CA SER A 1051 31.34 32.10 -15.87
C SER A 1051 30.65 33.47 -15.89
N GLU A 1052 30.47 34.08 -17.06
CA GLU A 1052 29.87 35.42 -17.20
C GLU A 1052 30.60 36.55 -16.42
N SER A 1053 31.91 36.40 -16.15
CA SER A 1053 32.76 37.45 -15.57
C SER A 1053 33.68 38.11 -16.61
N ASP A 1054 34.26 39.27 -16.25
CA ASP A 1054 35.24 39.99 -17.10
C ASP A 1054 36.70 39.69 -16.75
N VAL A 1055 36.98 38.49 -16.23
CA VAL A 1055 38.34 38.04 -15.93
C VAL A 1055 39.16 37.99 -17.22
N ARG A 1056 40.27 38.72 -17.26
CA ARG A 1056 41.14 38.80 -18.46
C ARG A 1056 42.09 37.63 -18.59
N THR A 1057 42.56 37.07 -17.47
CA THR A 1057 43.55 35.99 -17.45
C THR A 1057 43.26 34.95 -16.38
N LEU A 1058 43.45 33.68 -16.69
CA LEU A 1058 43.33 32.55 -15.75
C LEU A 1058 44.67 32.08 -15.17
N GLY A 1059 45.77 32.80 -15.45
CA GLY A 1059 47.13 32.36 -15.11
C GLY A 1059 47.37 32.10 -13.62
N ALA A 1060 46.66 32.80 -12.73
CA ALA A 1060 46.74 32.57 -11.29
C ALA A 1060 46.30 31.15 -10.87
N LEU A 1061 45.39 30.53 -11.62
CA LEU A 1061 44.87 29.18 -11.32
C LEU A 1061 45.90 28.07 -11.59
N SER A 1062 46.91 28.32 -12.42
CA SER A 1062 48.00 27.37 -12.67
C SER A 1062 48.85 27.03 -11.44
N LEU A 1063 48.75 27.86 -10.40
CA LEU A 1063 49.46 27.70 -9.13
C LEU A 1063 48.59 26.99 -8.07
N CYS A 1064 47.35 26.61 -8.39
CA CYS A 1064 46.44 25.92 -7.47
C CYS A 1064 46.58 24.39 -7.65
N PRO A 1065 47.20 23.65 -6.70
CA PRO A 1065 47.60 22.26 -6.91
C PRO A 1065 46.45 21.24 -6.89
N GLN A 1066 45.26 21.62 -6.41
CA GLN A 1066 44.11 20.71 -6.21
C GLN A 1066 42.91 21.04 -7.10
N LEU A 1067 43.06 21.93 -8.09
CA LEU A 1067 41.93 22.42 -8.88
C LEU A 1067 41.43 21.36 -9.87
N THR A 1068 40.25 20.79 -9.60
CA THR A 1068 39.63 19.74 -10.43
C THR A 1068 38.50 20.26 -11.32
N THR A 1069 37.90 21.40 -11.00
CA THR A 1069 36.72 21.92 -11.69
C THR A 1069 36.86 23.42 -11.95
N LEU A 1070 36.83 23.79 -13.23
CA LEU A 1070 36.88 25.17 -13.68
C LEU A 1070 35.74 25.42 -14.67
N LYS A 1071 34.83 26.33 -14.32
CA LYS A 1071 33.74 26.81 -15.20
C LYS A 1071 34.01 28.25 -15.59
N PHE A 1072 33.91 28.57 -16.88
CA PHE A 1072 34.26 29.88 -17.43
C PHE A 1072 33.43 30.22 -18.69
N HIS A 1073 32.20 29.72 -18.79
CA HIS A 1073 31.40 29.99 -19.99
C HIS A 1073 31.05 31.48 -20.09
N ASN A 1074 31.01 32.02 -21.32
CA ASN A 1074 30.62 33.41 -21.61
C ASN A 1074 31.52 34.49 -20.94
N CYS A 1075 32.82 34.24 -20.76
CA CYS A 1075 33.79 35.25 -20.30
C CYS A 1075 34.37 36.04 -21.49
N VAL A 1076 33.75 37.16 -21.85
CA VAL A 1076 34.04 37.89 -23.10
C VAL A 1076 35.41 38.62 -23.05
N ALA A 1077 35.84 39.05 -21.87
CA ALA A 1077 37.12 39.76 -21.68
C ALA A 1077 38.35 38.83 -21.63
N LEU A 1078 38.15 37.51 -21.65
CA LEU A 1078 39.22 36.53 -21.52
C LEU A 1078 40.05 36.46 -22.81
N ASN A 1079 41.24 37.07 -22.79
CA ASN A 1079 42.10 37.24 -23.96
C ASN A 1079 43.36 36.36 -23.94
N ASN A 1080 43.62 35.61 -22.86
CA ASN A 1080 44.76 34.70 -22.76
C ASN A 1080 44.46 33.42 -21.95
N LEU A 1081 44.51 32.27 -22.63
CA LEU A 1081 44.38 30.91 -22.05
C LEU A 1081 45.75 30.21 -21.84
N ALA A 1082 46.84 30.78 -22.34
CA ALA A 1082 48.10 30.08 -22.63
C ALA A 1082 48.99 29.72 -21.42
N ARG A 1083 48.45 29.65 -20.20
CA ARG A 1083 49.23 29.40 -18.97
C ARG A 1083 48.64 28.39 -17.98
N LEU A 1084 47.67 27.56 -18.38
CA LEU A 1084 47.18 26.46 -17.52
C LEU A 1084 48.07 25.20 -17.55
N THR A 1085 49.34 25.29 -17.98
CA THR A 1085 50.25 24.14 -18.21
C THR A 1085 50.80 23.49 -16.93
N GLY A 1086 50.05 23.49 -15.84
CA GLY A 1086 50.45 22.93 -14.54
C GLY A 1086 49.30 22.46 -13.63
N ALA A 1087 48.04 22.60 -14.06
CA ALA A 1087 46.89 22.04 -13.36
C ALA A 1087 46.51 20.72 -14.07
N SER A 1088 46.64 19.59 -13.35
CA SER A 1088 46.29 18.24 -13.83
C SER A 1088 44.82 17.92 -13.59
#